data_AF-A0A8J3UVN8-F1
#
_entry.id   AF-A0A8J3UVN8-F1
#
_cell.length_a   1.000
_cell.length_b   1.000
_cell.length_c   1.000
_cell.angle_alpha   90.00
_cell.angle_beta   90.00
_cell.angle_gamma   90.00
#
_symmetry.space_group_name_H-M   'P 1'
#
loop_
_entity.id
_entity.type
_entity.pdbx_description
1 polymer ?
#
loop_
_entity_poly.entity_id
_entity_poly.type
_entity_poly.pdbx_seq_one_letter_code
_entity_poly.pdbx_strand_id
1 'polypeptide(L)'
;MTTGTVQPPETWKVLRGPIHAADLRAGVSNIAAEHGLTIFSPTQNTLVLTSPGDDVPRVTLRWHQFTPKCPDTLSHVLPDAPHLEILVDQSSGGAVAANRIETWLTRKLRRLDQAELAHIVESMPVLDRYAVPSGVLDGWAIIFRDHYVENSLGFLLAIERAGIPAEWIYALSKGDRTRNRDRIHATLIDRGCASGLLDNTAVNAPETHAIELAESLNQIDNFIDAARSAGRRVLVIDDGGLIAQGYGRADALRRIDAALELTVSGLKRIAASELSIPVFNLARSELKTKLGYPEIADSCLRRLRALLPATKVTGRPVIVIGYGTLGSRLSMTLQAQGCHVHVVDSDPVNLIAAAEKGHLTYRSVREALQRVTPFLITGCTGGDALLPEDLDLLPDGVFLAPFATRDFSVLADPQRTRSSKQLPGVGRRYQLNSGNYATVLGDGRSLNLFEADAIPNQGYDAYRAGTLIAAVALCEQADHLPPGVHTELVDEIIRESGLYEAYYDTYLAAERTAPANTRTPKSYSGKALAGVSVCVVGYGAAGRLHAEILAAEGAELTVLDPKHQDLPRAYRGFHQGIGDLPHAVSSGIGLWSICCPTADHLPVLRSILAQTPDARVLLEKPACQGHEIDALEALLDSHRNARVAVTDQYQHARVLDVLNTLVMRFEPEAPIDHIGITFTKDRTDDIAHGRFIDRFYGVLGYEWLHMLAVLRRLMPTESLNAYLTASPRRSELWATYDERLFVSALTERASVTTADTHLRVELTSSITSPTVVLGSTPRRCDDGLGRWQRSLRPTDDRHRHITVHAGRTRFTAHLDPVTAPDGWQLNRNLHRVTVERGGEILHDEVIEDSPLHTAIRQAIVMLTGPVTAPPPDLAPLRRIAKLAEFLRAQQPRRQETGQAAQSRVG
;
A
#
# COMPACT_ATOMS: atom_id res chain seq x y z
N MET A 1 -34.43 13.34 -29.17
CA MET A 1 -35.06 13.17 -27.84
C MET A 1 -33.97 12.78 -26.87
N THR A 2 -33.55 13.74 -26.07
CA THR A 2 -32.49 13.64 -25.07
C THR A 2 -32.95 12.76 -23.90
N THR A 3 -32.21 11.69 -23.62
CA THR A 3 -32.34 10.91 -22.39
C THR A 3 -31.79 11.74 -21.23
N GLY A 4 -32.66 12.56 -20.65
CA GLY A 4 -32.37 13.32 -19.45
C GLY A 4 -32.08 12.39 -18.28
N THR A 5 -30.90 12.55 -17.68
CA THR A 5 -30.61 12.10 -16.32
C THR A 5 -31.65 12.69 -15.39
N VAL A 6 -32.57 11.85 -14.90
CA VAL A 6 -33.50 12.22 -13.84
C VAL A 6 -32.68 12.42 -12.56
N GLN A 7 -32.50 13.67 -12.14
CA GLN A 7 -32.08 13.94 -10.77
C GLN A 7 -33.16 13.38 -9.82
N PRO A 8 -32.81 12.65 -8.75
CA PRO A 8 -33.80 12.29 -7.75
C PRO A 8 -34.38 13.58 -7.16
N PRO A 9 -35.71 13.70 -7.00
CA PRO A 9 -36.30 14.89 -6.39
C PRO A 9 -35.71 15.08 -4.98
N GLU A 10 -35.58 16.34 -4.54
CA GLU A 10 -34.98 16.78 -3.26
C GLU A 10 -35.58 16.13 -1.97
N THR A 11 -36.58 15.24 -2.11
CA THR A 11 -37.37 14.61 -1.05
C THR A 11 -37.00 13.16 -0.72
N TRP A 12 -35.99 12.57 -1.37
CA TRP A 12 -35.58 11.18 -1.12
C TRP A 12 -34.24 11.11 -0.39
N LYS A 13 -34.18 10.37 0.71
CA LYS A 13 -32.91 10.02 1.34
C LYS A 13 -32.35 8.74 0.76
N VAL A 14 -31.09 8.79 0.35
CA VAL A 14 -30.35 7.64 -0.17
C VAL A 14 -29.51 7.05 0.96
N LEU A 15 -29.72 5.77 1.24
CA LEU A 15 -28.95 4.99 2.21
C LEU A 15 -28.34 3.78 1.51
N ARG A 16 -27.11 3.40 1.88
CA ARG A 16 -26.36 2.31 1.26
C ARG A 16 -25.69 1.46 2.33
N GLY A 17 -25.69 0.14 2.16
CA GLY A 17 -24.96 -0.77 3.05
C GLY A 17 -25.34 -2.25 2.90
N PRO A 18 -24.68 -3.14 3.66
CA PRO A 18 -24.91 -4.58 3.60
C PRO A 18 -26.24 -4.95 4.27
N ILE A 19 -27.24 -5.34 3.48
CA ILE A 19 -28.53 -5.83 3.98
C ILE A 19 -29.20 -6.70 2.91
N HIS A 20 -29.87 -7.77 3.32
CA HIS A 20 -30.71 -8.51 2.39
C HIS A 20 -32.09 -7.85 2.25
N ALA A 21 -32.70 -7.97 1.07
CA ALA A 21 -34.05 -7.45 0.84
C ALA A 21 -35.10 -8.08 1.79
N ALA A 22 -34.87 -9.32 2.24
CA ALA A 22 -35.71 -9.97 3.25
C ALA A 22 -35.62 -9.26 4.62
N ASP A 23 -34.41 -8.94 5.09
CA ASP A 23 -34.18 -8.23 6.35
C ASP A 23 -34.75 -6.80 6.30
N LEU A 24 -34.58 -6.13 5.15
CA LEU A 24 -35.19 -4.82 4.89
C LEU A 24 -36.71 -4.89 5.08
N ARG A 25 -37.36 -5.86 4.44
CA ARG A 25 -38.81 -6.07 4.54
C ARG A 25 -39.24 -6.36 5.96
N ALA A 26 -38.55 -7.27 6.66
CA ALA A 26 -38.87 -7.62 8.04
C ALA A 26 -38.76 -6.42 8.99
N GLY A 27 -37.67 -5.64 8.89
CA GLY A 27 -37.47 -4.47 9.74
C GLY A 27 -38.49 -3.36 9.49
N VAL A 28 -38.81 -3.09 8.22
CA VAL A 28 -39.85 -2.12 7.86
C VAL A 28 -41.23 -2.59 8.35
N SER A 29 -41.53 -3.90 8.28
CA SER A 29 -42.76 -4.48 8.82
C SER A 29 -42.91 -4.29 10.33
N ASN A 30 -41.84 -4.49 11.09
CA ASN A 30 -41.88 -4.26 12.53
C ASN A 30 -42.16 -2.78 12.85
N ILE A 31 -41.49 -1.85 12.16
CA ILE A 31 -41.70 -0.42 12.38
C ILE A 31 -43.10 0.01 11.93
N ALA A 32 -43.63 -0.54 10.84
CA ALA A 32 -45.00 -0.29 10.43
C ALA A 32 -46.00 -0.75 11.50
N ALA A 33 -45.78 -1.93 12.10
CA ALA A 33 -46.62 -2.44 13.19
C ALA A 33 -46.56 -1.54 14.44
N GLU A 34 -45.37 -1.06 14.83
CA GLU A 34 -45.18 -0.11 15.95
C GLU A 34 -45.98 1.19 15.76
N HIS A 35 -46.17 1.62 14.52
CA HIS A 35 -46.87 2.85 14.16
C HIS A 35 -48.30 2.63 13.61
N GLY A 36 -48.82 1.40 13.66
CA GLY A 36 -50.17 1.08 13.18
C GLY A 36 -50.39 1.29 11.68
N LEU A 37 -49.34 1.12 10.87
CA LEU A 37 -49.36 1.29 9.41
C LEU A 37 -49.52 -0.07 8.71
N THR A 38 -50.21 -0.06 7.55
CA THR A 38 -50.30 -1.21 6.65
C THR A 38 -49.24 -1.13 5.56
N ILE A 39 -48.68 -2.27 5.16
CA ILE A 39 -47.67 -2.36 4.10
C ILE A 39 -48.27 -3.00 2.86
N PHE A 40 -48.01 -2.41 1.70
CA PHE A 40 -48.18 -3.08 0.41
C PHE A 40 -46.89 -3.01 -0.43
N SER A 41 -46.70 -4.01 -1.30
CA SER A 41 -45.48 -4.15 -2.12
C SER A 41 -45.86 -4.08 -3.61
N PRO A 42 -45.85 -2.89 -4.24
CA PRO A 42 -46.22 -2.76 -5.66
C PRO A 42 -45.28 -3.50 -6.61
N THR A 43 -44.00 -3.66 -6.22
CA THR A 43 -43.01 -4.46 -6.94
C THR A 43 -42.15 -5.24 -5.96
N GLN A 44 -41.26 -6.11 -6.47
CA GLN A 44 -40.28 -6.84 -5.66
C GLN A 44 -39.25 -5.94 -4.96
N ASN A 45 -39.13 -4.67 -5.35
CA ASN A 45 -38.12 -3.75 -4.84
C ASN A 45 -38.72 -2.43 -4.29
N THR A 46 -40.02 -2.43 -4.01
CA THR A 46 -40.74 -1.26 -3.49
C THR A 46 -41.65 -1.68 -2.34
N LEU A 47 -41.61 -0.92 -1.24
CA LEU A 47 -42.58 -0.98 -0.14
C LEU A 47 -43.29 0.36 -0.02
N VAL A 48 -44.58 0.33 0.24
CA VAL A 48 -45.37 1.53 0.54
C VAL A 48 -46.14 1.29 1.83
N LEU A 49 -45.98 2.21 2.78
CA LEU A 49 -46.69 2.21 4.05
C LEU A 49 -47.86 3.18 3.95
N THR A 50 -49.04 2.73 4.34
CA THR A 50 -50.28 3.52 4.34
C THR A 50 -50.96 3.45 5.71
N SER A 51 -51.87 4.39 5.98
CA SER A 51 -52.76 4.30 7.14
C SER A 51 -53.87 3.27 6.85
N PRO A 52 -54.38 2.53 7.85
CA PRO A 52 -55.47 1.59 7.64
C PRO A 52 -56.70 2.27 7.02
N GLY A 53 -57.14 1.83 5.84
CA GLY A 53 -58.31 2.37 5.14
C GLY A 53 -58.05 3.63 4.29
N ASP A 54 -56.80 4.06 4.12
CA ASP A 54 -56.38 5.15 3.24
C ASP A 54 -55.34 4.63 2.22
N ASP A 55 -55.54 4.91 0.93
CA ASP A 55 -54.61 4.53 -0.14
C ASP A 55 -53.49 5.56 -0.34
N VAL A 56 -53.49 6.67 0.43
CA VAL A 56 -52.44 7.69 0.35
C VAL A 56 -51.13 7.17 0.97
N PRO A 57 -50.02 7.12 0.19
CA PRO A 57 -48.70 6.75 0.70
C PRO A 57 -48.25 7.66 1.85
N ARG A 58 -47.81 7.06 2.96
CA ARG A 58 -47.20 7.77 4.10
C ARG A 58 -45.69 7.69 4.08
N VAL A 59 -45.15 6.55 3.66
CA VAL A 59 -43.72 6.33 3.42
C VAL A 59 -43.56 5.40 2.23
N THR A 60 -42.72 5.75 1.27
CA THR A 60 -42.33 4.87 0.17
C THR A 60 -40.86 4.51 0.30
N LEU A 61 -40.54 3.23 0.18
CA LEU A 61 -39.17 2.74 0.06
C LEU A 61 -38.98 2.08 -1.29
N ARG A 62 -37.84 2.36 -1.91
CA ARG A 62 -37.38 1.67 -3.12
C ARG A 62 -35.95 1.22 -2.93
N TRP A 63 -35.56 0.09 -3.48
CA TRP A 63 -34.16 -0.31 -3.43
C TRP A 63 -33.70 -1.05 -4.68
N HIS A 64 -32.39 -1.14 -4.86
CA HIS A 64 -31.80 -2.07 -5.80
C HIS A 64 -30.50 -2.63 -5.22
N GLN A 65 -30.11 -3.80 -5.72
CA GLN A 65 -28.81 -4.38 -5.39
C GLN A 65 -27.71 -3.63 -6.14
N PHE A 66 -26.61 -3.35 -5.47
CA PHE A 66 -25.40 -2.84 -6.08
C PHE A 66 -24.19 -3.60 -5.50
N THR A 67 -23.13 -3.70 -6.29
CA THR A 67 -21.84 -4.18 -5.78
C THR A 67 -21.08 -2.96 -5.27
N PRO A 68 -20.76 -2.89 -3.96
CA PRO A 68 -19.97 -1.78 -3.43
C PRO A 68 -18.56 -1.83 -4.02
N LYS A 69 -17.86 -0.68 -4.02
CA LYS A 69 -16.41 -0.71 -4.16
C LYS A 69 -15.84 -1.46 -2.95
N CYS A 70 -14.77 -2.23 -3.13
CA CYS A 70 -14.14 -3.08 -2.12
C CYS A 70 -14.18 -2.41 -0.73
N PRO A 71 -14.59 -3.11 0.35
CA PRO A 71 -14.71 -2.52 1.67
C PRO A 71 -13.41 -1.84 2.09
N ASP A 72 -13.52 -0.70 2.79
CA ASP A 72 -12.39 0.03 3.38
C ASP A 72 -11.77 -0.70 4.60
N THR A 73 -11.97 -2.02 4.70
CA THR A 73 -11.25 -2.88 5.65
C THR A 73 -9.79 -2.99 5.25
N LEU A 74 -8.92 -3.36 6.18
CA LEU A 74 -7.48 -3.47 5.91
C LEU A 74 -7.08 -4.58 4.89
N SER A 75 -8.04 -5.33 4.35
CA SER A 75 -7.85 -6.31 3.27
C SER A 75 -8.73 -6.02 2.05
N HIS A 76 -8.20 -6.35 0.87
CA HIS A 76 -8.75 -6.02 -0.45
C HIS A 76 -9.50 -7.19 -1.11
N VAL A 77 -9.74 -8.28 -0.37
CA VAL A 77 -10.38 -9.50 -0.90
C VAL A 77 -11.43 -9.99 0.09
N LEU A 78 -12.57 -9.32 0.11
CA LEU A 78 -13.76 -9.83 0.80
C LEU A 78 -14.76 -10.32 -0.26
N PRO A 79 -15.43 -11.46 -0.04
CA PRO A 79 -16.47 -11.93 -0.94
C PRO A 79 -17.62 -10.92 -1.03
N ASP A 80 -18.25 -10.82 -2.20
CA ASP A 80 -19.35 -9.89 -2.44
C ASP A 80 -20.54 -10.18 -1.51
N ALA A 81 -20.73 -9.37 -0.48
CA ALA A 81 -21.98 -9.33 0.27
C ALA A 81 -23.02 -8.49 -0.50
N PRO A 82 -24.29 -8.91 -0.57
CA PRO A 82 -25.32 -8.12 -1.24
C PRO A 82 -25.53 -6.79 -0.52
N HIS A 83 -25.25 -5.69 -1.22
CA HIS A 83 -25.53 -4.35 -0.74
C HIS A 83 -26.78 -3.79 -1.42
N LEU A 84 -27.58 -3.03 -0.67
CA LEU A 84 -28.73 -2.32 -1.22
C LEU A 84 -28.49 -0.81 -1.19
N GLU A 85 -28.80 -0.15 -2.30
CA GLU A 85 -29.08 1.28 -2.30
C GLU A 85 -30.59 1.43 -2.06
N ILE A 86 -30.95 2.12 -0.99
CA ILE A 86 -32.32 2.27 -0.50
C ILE A 86 -32.67 3.75 -0.56
N LEU A 87 -33.77 4.06 -1.23
CA LEU A 87 -34.41 5.36 -1.29
C LEU A 87 -35.58 5.36 -0.31
N VAL A 88 -35.57 6.29 0.64
CA VAL A 88 -36.67 6.52 1.58
C VAL A 88 -37.32 7.87 1.28
N ASP A 89 -38.62 7.86 1.01
CA ASP A 89 -39.42 9.05 0.72
C ASP A 89 -39.67 9.86 2.00
N GLN A 90 -39.37 11.16 1.95
CA GLN A 90 -39.60 12.12 3.02
C GLN A 90 -40.74 13.11 2.70
N SER A 91 -41.53 12.88 1.63
CA SER A 91 -42.67 13.74 1.30
C SER A 91 -43.83 13.56 2.30
N SER A 92 -44.42 14.68 2.72
CA SER A 92 -45.19 14.83 3.96
C SER A 92 -46.44 13.95 4.10
N GLY A 93 -46.53 13.25 5.24
CA GLY A 93 -47.68 12.47 5.71
C GLY A 93 -47.31 11.43 6.79
N GLY A 94 -46.07 10.93 6.78
CA GLY A 94 -45.55 9.90 7.70
C GLY A 94 -44.18 10.18 8.33
N ALA A 95 -43.84 11.45 8.58
CA ALA A 95 -42.48 11.89 8.97
C ALA A 95 -41.89 11.16 10.20
N VAL A 96 -42.71 10.76 11.18
CA VAL A 96 -42.24 10.01 12.36
C VAL A 96 -41.80 8.59 11.98
N ALA A 97 -42.59 7.88 11.17
CA ALA A 97 -42.27 6.54 10.70
C ALA A 97 -41.09 6.56 9.71
N ALA A 98 -41.01 7.56 8.82
CA ALA A 98 -39.86 7.79 7.95
C ALA A 98 -38.57 8.06 8.78
N ASN A 99 -38.67 8.98 9.75
CA ASN A 99 -37.82 9.16 10.95
C ASN A 99 -37.22 7.86 11.48
N ARG A 100 -38.12 6.98 11.91
CA ARG A 100 -37.79 5.74 12.60
C ARG A 100 -37.11 4.74 11.67
N ILE A 101 -37.63 4.56 10.46
CA ILE A 101 -37.07 3.68 9.43
C ILE A 101 -35.67 4.15 9.02
N GLU A 102 -35.50 5.45 8.81
CA GLU A 102 -34.21 6.04 8.49
C GLU A 102 -33.18 5.83 9.61
N THR A 103 -33.57 6.05 10.86
CA THR A 103 -32.68 5.84 12.02
C THR A 103 -32.28 4.37 12.13
N TRP A 104 -33.24 3.46 11.97
CA TRP A 104 -33.00 2.03 11.97
C TRP A 104 -32.08 1.60 10.82
N LEU A 105 -32.37 2.04 9.59
CA LEU A 105 -31.55 1.76 8.40
C LEU A 105 -30.15 2.33 8.53
N THR A 106 -30.00 3.56 9.02
CA THR A 106 -28.68 4.17 9.23
C THR A 106 -27.83 3.34 10.17
N ARG A 107 -28.42 2.72 11.20
CA ARG A 107 -27.72 1.79 12.09
C ARG A 107 -27.44 0.46 11.39
N LYS A 108 -28.46 -0.20 10.85
CA LYS A 108 -28.31 -1.51 10.21
C LYS A 108 -27.32 -1.47 9.04
N LEU A 109 -27.39 -0.47 8.17
CA LEU A 109 -26.55 -0.37 6.98
C LEU A 109 -25.10 0.04 7.27
N ARG A 110 -24.80 0.55 8.47
CA ARG A 110 -23.43 0.92 8.84
C ARG A 110 -22.64 -0.24 9.45
N ARG A 111 -23.32 -1.30 9.91
CA ARG A 111 -22.66 -2.45 10.53
C ARG A 111 -21.67 -3.13 9.58
N LEU A 112 -20.68 -3.80 10.15
CA LEU A 112 -19.80 -4.71 9.43
C LEU A 112 -20.57 -5.99 9.13
N ASP A 113 -20.43 -6.53 7.93
CA ASP A 113 -21.02 -7.81 7.57
C ASP A 113 -20.22 -8.99 8.14
N GLN A 114 -20.74 -10.22 7.99
CA GLN A 114 -20.10 -11.41 8.57
C GLN A 114 -18.73 -11.71 7.95
N ALA A 115 -18.51 -11.38 6.68
CA ALA A 115 -17.22 -11.59 6.04
C ALA A 115 -16.17 -10.59 6.58
N GLU A 116 -16.56 -9.33 6.75
CA GLU A 116 -15.73 -8.32 7.41
C GLU A 116 -15.38 -8.72 8.85
N LEU A 117 -16.36 -9.22 9.63
CA LEU A 117 -16.13 -9.68 11.00
C LEU A 117 -15.20 -10.89 11.07
N ALA A 118 -15.43 -11.89 10.22
CA ALA A 118 -14.56 -13.07 10.13
C ALA A 118 -13.13 -12.66 9.77
N HIS A 119 -12.97 -11.74 8.84
CA HIS A 119 -11.66 -11.24 8.44
C HIS A 119 -10.93 -10.51 9.58
N ILE A 120 -11.63 -9.69 10.37
CA ILE A 120 -11.03 -9.05 11.55
C ILE A 120 -10.46 -10.12 12.49
N VAL A 121 -11.21 -11.20 12.76
CA VAL A 121 -10.75 -12.32 13.59
C VAL A 121 -9.56 -13.06 12.96
N GLU A 122 -9.64 -13.43 11.68
CA GLU A 122 -8.56 -14.11 10.95
C GLU A 122 -7.26 -13.29 10.89
N SER A 123 -7.38 -11.96 10.91
CA SER A 123 -6.23 -11.04 10.93
C SER A 123 -5.57 -10.92 12.30
N MET A 124 -6.13 -11.55 13.34
CA MET A 124 -5.64 -11.55 14.73
C MET A 124 -5.47 -12.99 15.27
N PRO A 125 -4.66 -13.84 14.61
CA PRO A 125 -4.51 -15.25 14.95
C PRO A 125 -3.93 -15.51 16.35
N VAL A 126 -3.08 -14.62 16.88
CA VAL A 126 -2.53 -14.77 18.23
C VAL A 126 -3.63 -14.53 19.25
N LEU A 127 -4.42 -13.47 19.12
CA LEU A 127 -5.59 -13.22 19.97
C LEU A 127 -6.58 -14.37 19.90
N ASP A 128 -6.88 -14.87 18.70
CA ASP A 128 -7.85 -15.94 18.51
C ASP A 128 -7.44 -17.23 19.24
N ARG A 129 -6.14 -17.55 19.29
CA ARG A 129 -5.59 -18.68 20.05
C ARG A 129 -5.95 -18.64 21.54
N TYR A 130 -6.10 -17.44 22.13
CA TYR A 130 -6.43 -17.26 23.55
C TYR A 130 -7.91 -16.94 23.78
N ALA A 131 -8.70 -16.75 22.73
CA ALA A 131 -10.13 -16.43 22.79
C ALA A 131 -11.00 -17.67 23.02
N VAL A 132 -10.64 -18.50 23.99
CA VAL A 132 -11.31 -19.77 24.30
C VAL A 132 -12.12 -19.67 25.61
N PRO A 133 -13.33 -20.24 25.69
CA PRO A 133 -14.10 -20.28 26.93
C PRO A 133 -13.35 -21.05 28.02
N SER A 134 -13.06 -20.38 29.14
CA SER A 134 -12.44 -21.00 30.33
C SER A 134 -13.41 -21.16 31.51
N GLY A 135 -14.62 -20.61 31.41
CA GLY A 135 -15.58 -20.51 32.52
C GLY A 135 -15.28 -19.40 33.53
N VAL A 136 -14.06 -18.86 33.54
CA VAL A 136 -13.64 -17.78 34.45
C VAL A 136 -14.48 -16.51 34.25
N LEU A 137 -14.80 -16.20 33.00
CA LEU A 137 -15.51 -14.98 32.63
C LEU A 137 -17.04 -15.09 32.73
N ASP A 138 -17.60 -16.27 32.98
CA ASP A 138 -19.05 -16.52 32.95
C ASP A 138 -19.82 -15.66 33.96
N GLY A 139 -19.19 -15.32 35.10
CA GLY A 139 -19.74 -14.46 36.16
C GLY A 139 -19.42 -12.97 36.02
N TRP A 140 -18.84 -12.54 34.89
CA TRP A 140 -18.38 -11.18 34.70
C TRP A 140 -19.18 -10.42 33.62
N ALA A 141 -19.19 -9.11 33.76
CA ALA A 141 -19.59 -8.13 32.77
C ALA A 141 -18.39 -7.19 32.54
N ILE A 142 -18.27 -6.65 31.33
CA ILE A 142 -17.15 -5.77 30.96
C ILE A 142 -17.65 -4.38 30.57
N ILE A 143 -16.97 -3.37 31.11
CA ILE A 143 -16.98 -2.02 30.54
C ILE A 143 -15.63 -1.78 29.86
N PHE A 144 -15.65 -1.63 28.54
CA PHE A 144 -14.47 -1.41 27.72
C PHE A 144 -14.48 0.01 27.17
N ARG A 145 -13.55 0.84 27.61
CA ARG A 145 -13.42 2.22 27.13
C ARG A 145 -12.12 2.40 26.35
N ASP A 146 -12.22 2.57 25.04
CA ASP A 146 -11.07 2.69 24.14
C ASP A 146 -11.46 3.41 22.83
N HIS A 147 -10.50 3.58 21.94
CA HIS A 147 -10.71 4.06 20.59
C HIS A 147 -11.49 3.01 19.77
N TYR A 148 -12.50 3.45 19.03
CA TYR A 148 -13.26 2.57 18.13
C TYR A 148 -12.48 2.37 16.82
N VAL A 149 -11.63 1.35 16.80
CA VAL A 149 -10.87 0.88 15.64
C VAL A 149 -11.09 -0.63 15.45
N GLU A 150 -10.75 -1.18 14.29
CA GLU A 150 -10.99 -2.60 13.97
C GLU A 150 -10.40 -3.56 15.01
N ASN A 151 -9.17 -3.32 15.49
CA ASN A 151 -8.55 -4.17 16.51
C ASN A 151 -9.26 -4.11 17.88
N SER A 152 -10.00 -3.04 18.19
CA SER A 152 -10.83 -2.95 19.40
C SER A 152 -12.09 -3.81 19.24
N LEU A 153 -12.68 -3.82 18.04
CA LEU A 153 -13.79 -4.72 17.73
C LEU A 153 -13.32 -6.18 17.75
N GLY A 154 -12.18 -6.49 17.15
CA GLY A 154 -11.57 -7.83 17.20
C GLY A 154 -11.36 -8.33 18.64
N PHE A 155 -10.89 -7.45 19.53
CA PHE A 155 -10.79 -7.74 20.96
C PHE A 155 -12.13 -8.02 21.64
N LEU A 156 -13.17 -7.22 21.38
CA LEU A 156 -14.50 -7.44 21.95
C LEU A 156 -15.14 -8.74 21.43
N LEU A 157 -14.94 -9.07 20.15
CA LEU A 157 -15.35 -10.35 19.59
C LEU A 157 -14.62 -11.53 20.27
N ALA A 158 -13.35 -11.36 20.64
CA ALA A 158 -12.60 -12.37 21.38
C ALA A 158 -13.09 -12.51 22.83
N ILE A 159 -13.47 -11.41 23.48
CA ILE A 159 -14.11 -11.43 24.81
C ILE A 159 -15.44 -12.18 24.78
N GLU A 160 -16.26 -11.97 23.74
CA GLU A 160 -17.50 -12.73 23.53
C GLU A 160 -17.20 -14.24 23.42
N ARG A 161 -16.21 -14.63 22.61
CA ARG A 161 -15.79 -16.03 22.46
C ARG A 161 -15.16 -16.62 23.72
N ALA A 162 -14.51 -15.80 24.55
CA ALA A 162 -13.92 -16.22 25.81
C ALA A 162 -14.96 -16.43 26.94
N GLY A 163 -16.23 -16.07 26.73
CA GLY A 163 -17.34 -16.46 27.61
C GLY A 163 -18.21 -15.33 28.14
N ILE A 164 -17.98 -14.07 27.78
CA ILE A 164 -18.86 -12.96 28.21
C ILE A 164 -19.94 -12.73 27.16
N PRO A 165 -21.24 -12.97 27.46
CA PRO A 165 -22.31 -12.72 26.51
C PRO A 165 -22.37 -11.24 26.10
N ALA A 166 -22.78 -10.97 24.86
CA ALA A 166 -22.78 -9.63 24.28
C ALA A 166 -23.55 -8.61 25.12
N GLU A 167 -24.68 -9.00 25.73
CA GLU A 167 -25.48 -8.12 26.58
C GLU A 167 -24.75 -7.66 27.87
N TRP A 168 -23.67 -8.34 28.25
CA TRP A 168 -22.79 -8.01 29.38
C TRP A 168 -21.49 -7.34 28.94
N ILE A 169 -21.47 -6.75 27.74
CA ILE A 169 -20.39 -5.93 27.23
C ILE A 169 -20.90 -4.51 26.99
N TYR A 170 -20.28 -3.53 27.65
CA TYR A 170 -20.48 -2.11 27.39
C TYR A 170 -19.21 -1.48 26.83
N ALA A 171 -19.23 -1.16 25.54
CA ALA A 171 -18.16 -0.44 24.88
C ALA A 171 -18.40 1.09 24.92
N LEU A 172 -17.37 1.86 25.21
CA LEU A 172 -17.41 3.32 25.27
C LEU A 172 -16.31 3.90 24.37
N SER A 173 -16.72 4.65 23.36
CA SER A 173 -15.79 5.39 22.50
C SER A 173 -15.19 6.57 23.26
N LYS A 174 -13.90 6.84 23.04
CA LYS A 174 -13.21 8.03 23.55
C LYS A 174 -13.42 9.31 22.74
N GLY A 175 -14.21 9.25 21.67
CA GLY A 175 -14.59 10.40 20.86
C GLY A 175 -13.61 10.79 19.76
N ASP A 176 -12.49 10.07 19.62
CA ASP A 176 -11.59 10.29 18.48
C ASP A 176 -12.30 10.00 17.16
N ARG A 177 -11.94 10.77 16.13
CA ARG A 177 -12.57 10.71 14.81
C ARG A 177 -11.93 9.60 13.97
N THR A 178 -12.06 8.36 14.39
CA THR A 178 -11.52 7.19 13.67
C THR A 178 -12.34 6.90 12.40
N ARG A 179 -11.74 6.20 11.44
CA ARG A 179 -12.34 5.92 10.12
C ARG A 179 -13.68 5.18 10.25
N ASN A 180 -13.68 4.08 10.99
CA ASN A 180 -14.80 3.15 11.08
C ASN A 180 -15.63 3.29 12.37
N ARG A 181 -15.48 4.39 13.13
CA ARG A 181 -16.14 4.61 14.43
C ARG A 181 -17.62 4.25 14.42
N ASP A 182 -18.36 4.86 13.49
CA ASP A 182 -19.81 4.73 13.43
C ASP A 182 -20.22 3.31 13.00
N ARG A 183 -19.40 2.65 12.18
CA ARG A 183 -19.60 1.26 11.77
C ARG A 183 -19.40 0.30 12.94
N ILE A 184 -18.34 0.50 13.71
CA ILE A 184 -18.05 -0.29 14.92
C ILE A 184 -19.15 -0.10 15.96
N HIS A 185 -19.57 1.13 16.21
CA HIS A 185 -20.69 1.43 17.11
C HIS A 185 -21.97 0.70 16.68
N ALA A 186 -22.34 0.80 15.40
CA ALA A 186 -23.51 0.12 14.86
C ALA A 186 -23.39 -1.41 14.96
N THR A 187 -22.21 -1.96 14.71
CA THR A 187 -21.94 -3.39 14.81
C THR A 187 -22.10 -3.91 16.23
N LEU A 188 -21.56 -3.20 17.24
CA LEU A 188 -21.69 -3.58 18.64
C LEU A 188 -23.15 -3.63 19.09
N ILE A 189 -23.94 -2.61 18.75
CA ILE A 189 -25.37 -2.59 19.04
C ILE A 189 -26.10 -3.74 18.34
N ASP A 190 -25.77 -4.01 17.07
CA ASP A 190 -26.38 -5.10 16.30
C ASP A 190 -26.15 -6.48 16.92
N ARG A 191 -24.98 -6.66 17.55
CA ARG A 191 -24.60 -7.89 18.27
C ARG A 191 -25.23 -8.01 19.67
N GLY A 192 -25.90 -6.96 20.15
CA GLY A 192 -26.50 -6.93 21.49
C GLY A 192 -25.62 -6.32 22.57
N CYS A 193 -24.45 -5.77 22.23
CA CYS A 193 -23.63 -5.01 23.18
C CYS A 193 -24.23 -3.63 23.46
N ALA A 194 -24.00 -3.12 24.66
CA ALA A 194 -24.14 -1.69 24.92
C ALA A 194 -22.97 -0.95 24.25
N SER A 195 -23.25 0.20 23.64
CA SER A 195 -22.24 1.02 22.96
C SER A 195 -22.54 2.50 23.14
N GLY A 196 -21.56 3.29 23.58
CA GLY A 196 -21.75 4.70 23.89
C GLY A 196 -20.51 5.56 23.63
N LEU A 197 -20.55 6.81 24.10
CA LEU A 197 -19.47 7.78 23.98
C LEU A 197 -19.14 8.30 25.39
N LEU A 198 -17.87 8.27 25.78
CA LEU A 198 -17.34 9.01 26.92
C LEU A 198 -16.10 9.78 26.46
N ASP A 199 -16.33 10.92 25.82
CA ASP A 199 -15.29 11.72 25.17
C ASP A 199 -14.31 12.32 26.19
N ASN A 200 -13.02 12.29 25.85
CA ASN A 200 -12.00 13.01 26.59
C ASN A 200 -12.29 14.53 26.68
N THR A 201 -12.94 15.15 25.69
CA THR A 201 -13.30 16.59 25.76
C THR A 201 -14.29 16.86 26.87
N ALA A 202 -15.32 16.02 26.99
CA ALA A 202 -16.34 16.17 28.02
C ALA A 202 -15.76 16.07 29.44
N VAL A 203 -14.64 15.37 29.57
CA VAL A 203 -13.95 15.14 30.83
C VAL A 203 -12.89 16.20 31.11
N ASN A 204 -12.17 16.65 30.09
CA ASN A 204 -11.14 17.67 30.23
C ASN A 204 -11.74 19.09 30.33
N ALA A 205 -12.97 19.29 29.86
CA ALA A 205 -13.71 20.55 29.93
C ALA A 205 -15.18 20.30 30.40
N PRO A 206 -15.38 19.81 31.64
CA PRO A 206 -16.70 19.37 32.12
C PRO A 206 -17.72 20.50 32.18
N GLU A 207 -17.30 21.74 32.41
CA GLU A 207 -18.18 22.91 32.46
C GLU A 207 -18.93 23.14 31.14
N THR A 208 -18.28 22.83 30.01
CA THR A 208 -18.85 23.02 28.66
C THR A 208 -19.60 21.79 28.12
N HIS A 209 -19.51 20.65 28.80
CA HIS A 209 -20.03 19.35 28.34
C HIS A 209 -20.76 18.57 29.45
N ALA A 210 -21.26 19.26 30.48
CA ALA A 210 -21.82 18.65 31.68
C ALA A 210 -22.99 17.69 31.40
N ILE A 211 -23.84 18.02 30.42
CA ILE A 211 -25.00 17.20 30.03
C ILE A 211 -24.54 15.87 29.43
N GLU A 212 -23.64 15.91 28.45
CA GLU A 212 -23.10 14.71 27.77
C GLU A 212 -22.39 13.79 28.77
N LEU A 213 -21.62 14.37 29.70
CA LEU A 213 -20.94 13.63 30.75
C LEU A 213 -21.95 12.96 31.70
N ALA A 214 -22.98 13.69 32.16
CA ALA A 214 -24.00 13.16 33.05
C ALA A 214 -24.80 12.02 32.40
N GLU A 215 -25.15 12.14 31.12
CA GLU A 215 -25.82 11.07 30.36
C GLU A 215 -24.96 9.81 30.27
N SER A 216 -23.66 9.97 29.98
CA SER A 216 -22.72 8.86 29.88
C SER A 216 -22.55 8.13 31.22
N LEU A 217 -22.41 8.88 32.32
CA LEU A 217 -22.30 8.32 33.67
C LEU A 217 -23.59 7.60 34.07
N ASN A 218 -24.77 8.16 33.76
CA ASN A 218 -26.04 7.50 34.03
C ASN A 218 -26.17 6.16 33.28
N GLN A 219 -25.68 6.07 32.05
CA GLN A 219 -25.68 4.80 31.29
C GLN A 219 -24.72 3.78 31.90
N ILE A 220 -23.54 4.21 32.35
CA ILE A 220 -22.58 3.36 33.09
C ILE A 220 -23.22 2.83 34.38
N ASP A 221 -23.85 3.72 35.15
CA ASP A 221 -24.54 3.38 36.39
C ASP A 221 -25.61 2.31 36.18
N ASN A 222 -26.47 2.51 35.17
CA ASN A 222 -27.51 1.55 34.82
C ASN A 222 -26.95 0.19 34.40
N PHE A 223 -25.84 0.18 33.67
CA PHE A 223 -25.19 -1.07 33.25
C PHE A 223 -24.59 -1.82 34.45
N ILE A 224 -23.95 -1.11 35.38
CA ILE A 224 -23.42 -1.71 36.61
C ILE A 224 -24.57 -2.27 37.46
N ASP A 225 -25.65 -1.51 37.65
CA ASP A 225 -26.81 -1.96 38.44
C ASP A 225 -27.46 -3.21 37.83
N ALA A 226 -27.57 -3.27 36.50
CA ALA A 226 -28.09 -4.43 35.78
C ALA A 226 -27.17 -5.65 35.94
N ALA A 227 -25.86 -5.49 35.79
CA ALA A 227 -24.88 -6.57 35.97
C ALA A 227 -24.94 -7.14 37.39
N ARG A 228 -24.95 -6.26 38.41
CA ARG A 228 -25.06 -6.67 39.81
C ARG A 228 -26.38 -7.40 40.10
N SER A 229 -27.49 -6.91 39.55
CA SER A 229 -28.81 -7.54 39.70
C SER A 229 -28.86 -8.94 39.06
N ALA A 230 -28.08 -9.16 38.01
CA ALA A 230 -27.90 -10.47 37.38
C ALA A 230 -26.83 -11.35 38.06
N GLY A 231 -26.31 -10.93 39.21
CA GLY A 231 -25.29 -11.67 39.96
C GLY A 231 -23.89 -11.62 39.36
N ARG A 232 -23.61 -10.65 38.47
CA ARG A 232 -22.31 -10.50 37.80
C ARG A 232 -21.41 -9.48 38.47
N ARG A 233 -20.11 -9.73 38.36
CA ARG A 233 -19.03 -8.78 38.69
C ARG A 233 -18.74 -7.89 37.47
N VAL A 234 -18.16 -6.72 37.70
CA VAL A 234 -17.83 -5.74 36.65
C VAL A 234 -16.32 -5.56 36.57
N LEU A 235 -15.75 -5.98 35.44
CA LEU A 235 -14.37 -5.69 35.04
C LEU A 235 -14.37 -4.44 34.15
N VAL A 236 -13.43 -3.53 34.40
CA VAL A 236 -13.22 -2.36 33.55
C VAL A 236 -11.92 -2.51 32.77
N ILE A 237 -11.94 -2.26 31.47
CA ILE A 237 -10.73 -2.14 30.65
C ILE A 237 -10.74 -0.71 30.11
N ASP A 238 -9.84 0.13 30.61
CA ASP A 238 -9.89 1.58 30.41
C ASP A 238 -8.61 2.10 29.74
N ASP A 239 -8.79 2.80 28.64
CA ASP A 239 -7.77 3.66 28.04
C ASP A 239 -7.95 5.08 28.60
N GLY A 240 -7.28 5.36 29.73
CA GLY A 240 -7.29 6.67 30.37
C GLY A 240 -7.80 6.69 31.81
N GLY A 241 -8.19 5.56 32.40
CA GLY A 241 -8.37 5.42 33.85
C GLY A 241 -9.48 6.27 34.46
N LEU A 242 -10.45 6.69 33.66
CA LEU A 242 -11.56 7.54 34.13
C LEU A 242 -12.60 6.76 34.90
N ILE A 243 -12.98 5.60 34.37
CA ILE A 243 -13.96 4.72 35.00
C ILE A 243 -13.33 4.09 36.23
N ALA A 244 -12.07 3.64 36.12
CA ALA A 244 -11.34 3.11 37.26
C ALA A 244 -11.18 4.13 38.40
N GLN A 245 -10.86 5.40 38.08
CA GLN A 245 -10.76 6.46 39.08
C GLN A 245 -12.10 6.75 39.78
N GLY A 246 -13.19 6.83 39.01
CA GLY A 246 -14.51 7.18 39.55
C GLY A 246 -15.15 6.04 40.35
N TYR A 247 -15.07 4.81 39.84
CA TYR A 247 -15.82 3.67 40.35
C TYR A 247 -14.97 2.66 41.15
N GLY A 248 -13.63 2.79 41.15
CA GLY A 248 -12.74 1.88 41.87
C GLY A 248 -12.49 2.24 43.34
N ARG A 249 -13.02 3.36 43.82
CA ARG A 249 -12.88 3.85 45.20
C ARG A 249 -13.75 3.10 46.19
N ALA A 250 -13.34 3.08 47.46
CA ALA A 250 -14.09 2.40 48.52
C ALA A 250 -15.51 2.99 48.72
N ASP A 251 -15.63 4.30 48.55
CA ASP A 251 -16.86 5.07 48.75
C ASP A 251 -17.69 5.29 47.47
N ALA A 252 -17.30 4.68 46.36
CA ALA A 252 -18.07 4.73 45.13
C ALA A 252 -19.41 4.01 45.31
N LEU A 253 -20.53 4.69 45.00
CA LEU A 253 -21.89 4.14 45.12
C LEU A 253 -22.07 2.84 44.32
N ARG A 254 -21.46 2.78 43.13
CA ARG A 254 -21.57 1.66 42.18
C ARG A 254 -20.19 1.07 41.89
N ARG A 255 -19.54 0.56 42.94
CA ARG A 255 -18.15 0.11 42.84
C ARG A 255 -17.99 -1.02 41.79
N ILE A 256 -16.99 -0.88 40.93
CA ILE A 256 -16.51 -1.95 40.03
C ILE A 256 -15.63 -2.96 40.80
N ASP A 257 -15.34 -4.13 40.26
CA ASP A 257 -14.60 -5.17 41.00
C ASP A 257 -13.10 -5.19 40.71
N ALA A 258 -12.71 -4.88 39.46
CA ALA A 258 -11.32 -4.89 39.02
C ALA A 258 -11.15 -4.02 37.76
N ALA A 259 -9.92 -3.60 37.46
CA ALA A 259 -9.64 -2.83 36.24
C ALA A 259 -8.32 -3.18 35.54
N LEU A 260 -8.25 -2.98 34.23
CA LEU A 260 -7.04 -2.94 33.42
C LEU A 260 -6.85 -1.52 32.89
N GLU A 261 -5.69 -0.92 33.15
CA GLU A 261 -5.33 0.39 32.59
C GLU A 261 -4.38 0.25 31.40
N LEU A 262 -4.76 0.85 30.26
CA LEU A 262 -4.05 0.73 28.98
C LEU A 262 -3.07 1.88 28.69
N THR A 263 -3.12 2.99 29.45
CA THR A 263 -2.32 4.21 29.22
C THR A 263 -1.60 4.77 30.44
N VAL A 264 -0.45 5.40 30.19
CA VAL A 264 0.34 6.07 31.24
C VAL A 264 -0.39 7.29 31.81
N SER A 265 -1.18 7.99 30.98
CA SER A 265 -2.00 9.11 31.46
C SER A 265 -3.13 8.63 32.38
N GLY A 266 -3.74 7.47 32.10
CA GLY A 266 -4.70 6.84 32.99
C GLY A 266 -4.06 6.39 34.31
N LEU A 267 -2.85 5.81 34.27
CA LEU A 267 -2.10 5.51 35.51
C LEU A 267 -1.86 6.73 36.39
N LYS A 268 -1.46 7.86 35.79
CA LYS A 268 -1.28 9.12 36.52
C LYS A 268 -2.58 9.61 37.15
N ARG A 269 -3.70 9.39 36.46
CA ARG A 269 -5.03 9.76 36.92
C ARG A 269 -5.49 8.90 38.09
N ILE A 270 -5.38 7.58 37.99
CA ILE A 270 -5.77 6.67 39.09
C ILE A 270 -4.86 6.82 40.31
N ALA A 271 -3.58 7.15 40.13
CA ALA A 271 -2.64 7.38 41.24
C ALA A 271 -3.03 8.59 42.11
N ALA A 272 -3.87 9.50 41.60
CA ALA A 272 -4.42 10.60 42.36
C ALA A 272 -5.65 10.20 43.20
N SER A 273 -5.97 8.92 43.31
CA SER A 273 -7.15 8.42 44.03
C SER A 273 -6.82 7.15 44.82
N GLU A 274 -7.42 6.99 45.99
CA GLU A 274 -7.29 5.77 46.80
C GLU A 274 -8.25 4.70 46.27
N LEU A 275 -7.71 3.76 45.50
CA LEU A 275 -8.46 2.64 44.96
C LEU A 275 -8.63 1.53 45.98
N SER A 276 -9.78 0.87 45.93
CA SER A 276 -10.15 -0.29 46.75
C SER A 276 -10.24 -1.59 45.95
N ILE A 277 -9.77 -1.55 44.70
CA ILE A 277 -9.79 -2.65 43.74
C ILE A 277 -8.37 -2.94 43.23
N PRO A 278 -8.10 -4.16 42.76
CA PRO A 278 -6.89 -4.44 42.00
C PRO A 278 -6.97 -3.83 40.60
N VAL A 279 -5.87 -3.23 40.15
CA VAL A 279 -5.70 -2.67 38.80
C VAL A 279 -4.48 -3.25 38.12
N PHE A 280 -4.67 -3.92 36.99
CA PHE A 280 -3.57 -4.41 36.15
C PHE A 280 -3.05 -3.31 35.22
N ASN A 281 -1.75 -3.09 35.26
CA ASN A 281 -1.09 -2.06 34.45
C ASN A 281 -0.56 -2.65 33.14
N LEU A 282 -1.33 -2.51 32.07
CA LEU A 282 -0.89 -2.87 30.72
C LEU A 282 -0.08 -1.73 30.09
N ALA A 283 -0.30 -0.49 30.52
CA ALA A 283 0.35 0.69 29.95
C ALA A 283 1.88 0.69 30.03
N ARG A 284 2.45 0.15 31.11
CA ARG A 284 3.91 0.03 31.32
C ARG A 284 4.42 -1.40 31.22
N SER A 285 3.57 -2.35 30.82
CA SER A 285 3.98 -3.73 30.60
C SER A 285 5.10 -3.84 29.57
N GLU A 286 5.88 -4.90 29.66
CA GLU A 286 6.85 -5.28 28.64
C GLU A 286 6.17 -5.50 27.29
N LEU A 287 4.98 -6.11 27.30
CA LEU A 287 4.18 -6.34 26.10
C LEU A 287 3.90 -5.05 25.33
N LYS A 288 3.36 -4.02 26.01
CA LYS A 288 3.09 -2.72 25.39
C LYS A 288 4.38 -2.05 24.91
N THR A 289 5.42 -2.09 25.74
CA THR A 289 6.67 -1.38 25.44
C THR A 289 7.45 -2.00 24.28
N LYS A 290 7.52 -3.33 24.23
CA LYS A 290 8.29 -4.07 23.23
C LYS A 290 7.50 -4.28 21.93
N LEU A 291 6.20 -4.60 21.99
CA LEU A 291 5.40 -4.93 20.81
C LEU A 291 4.37 -3.85 20.44
N GLY A 292 3.76 -3.17 21.41
CA GLY A 292 2.72 -2.16 21.13
C GLY A 292 3.24 -0.79 20.63
N TYR A 293 4.21 -0.19 21.34
CA TYR A 293 4.70 1.16 21.02
C TYR A 293 5.42 1.30 19.67
N PRO A 294 6.17 0.31 19.16
CA PRO A 294 6.68 0.36 17.79
C PRO A 294 5.56 0.55 16.75
N GLU A 295 4.47 -0.19 16.89
CA GLU A 295 3.31 -0.16 16.00
C GLU A 295 2.50 1.14 16.14
N ILE A 296 2.41 1.67 17.36
CA ILE A 296 1.85 3.02 17.60
C ILE A 296 2.69 4.08 16.86
N ALA A 297 4.02 4.05 17.01
CA ALA A 297 4.92 5.02 16.37
C ALA A 297 4.88 4.94 14.84
N ASP A 298 4.81 3.72 14.28
CA ASP A 298 4.59 3.53 12.85
C ASP A 298 3.25 4.11 12.39
N SER A 299 2.16 3.87 13.13
CA SER A 299 0.83 4.42 12.82
C SER A 299 0.82 5.96 12.79
N CYS A 300 1.51 6.59 13.73
CA CYS A 300 1.71 8.03 13.80
C CYS A 300 2.38 8.57 12.53
N LEU A 301 3.47 7.91 12.08
CA LEU A 301 4.22 8.33 10.91
C LEU A 301 3.47 8.07 9.61
N ARG A 302 2.83 6.91 9.45
CA ARG A 302 1.96 6.62 8.29
C ARG A 302 0.87 7.65 8.15
N ARG A 303 0.21 8.02 9.26
CA ARG A 303 -0.88 8.99 9.20
C ARG A 303 -0.39 10.40 8.89
N LEU A 304 0.73 10.82 9.48
CA LEU A 304 1.40 12.07 9.15
C LEU A 304 1.71 12.16 7.65
N ARG A 305 2.27 11.09 7.06
CA ARG A 305 2.57 11.03 5.62
C ARG A 305 1.32 11.06 4.75
N ALA A 306 0.26 10.34 5.14
CA ALA A 306 -1.01 10.33 4.42
C ALA A 306 -1.69 11.71 4.39
N LEU A 307 -1.54 12.52 5.45
CA LEU A 307 -2.09 13.86 5.53
C LEU A 307 -1.26 14.92 4.82
N LEU A 308 0.02 14.65 4.58
CA LEU A 308 0.96 15.57 3.94
C LEU A 308 1.57 14.99 2.65
N PRO A 309 0.77 14.49 1.69
CA PRO A 309 1.28 13.76 0.52
C PRO A 309 2.09 14.64 -0.44
N ALA A 310 1.80 15.95 -0.48
CA ALA A 310 2.50 16.92 -1.31
C ALA A 310 3.68 17.61 -0.60
N THR A 311 3.94 17.27 0.66
CA THR A 311 4.97 17.94 1.47
C THR A 311 6.26 17.13 1.45
N LYS A 312 7.36 17.74 0.98
CA LYS A 312 8.70 17.16 1.19
C LYS A 312 9.01 17.14 2.69
N VAL A 313 9.34 15.96 3.21
CA VAL A 313 9.69 15.73 4.63
C VAL A 313 11.19 15.44 4.80
N THR A 314 11.76 14.62 3.93
CA THR A 314 13.17 14.22 3.95
C THR A 314 14.11 15.42 3.75
N GLY A 315 15.19 15.46 4.53
CA GLY A 315 16.21 16.51 4.52
C GLY A 315 15.78 17.83 5.18
N ARG A 316 14.61 17.86 5.84
CA ARG A 316 14.08 19.07 6.48
C ARG A 316 14.13 18.97 8.01
N PRO A 317 14.20 20.12 8.70
CA PRO A 317 14.18 20.16 10.16
C PRO A 317 12.80 19.83 10.73
N VAL A 318 12.79 18.93 11.72
CA VAL A 318 11.61 18.54 12.49
C VAL A 318 11.91 18.68 13.97
N ILE A 319 10.99 19.28 14.73
CA ILE A 319 11.05 19.27 16.20
C ILE A 319 10.16 18.16 16.75
N VAL A 320 10.69 17.36 17.67
CA VAL A 320 9.97 16.36 18.46
C VAL A 320 9.95 16.82 19.91
N ILE A 321 8.78 17.14 20.44
CA ILE A 321 8.58 17.61 21.81
C ILE A 321 8.13 16.42 22.67
N GLY A 322 8.98 16.02 23.60
CA GLY A 322 8.87 14.80 24.40
C GLY A 322 9.64 13.65 23.77
N TYR A 323 10.58 13.08 24.52
CA TYR A 323 11.45 11.94 24.14
C TYR A 323 11.19 10.71 25.01
N GLY A 324 9.95 10.54 25.49
CA GLY A 324 9.50 9.31 26.16
C GLY A 324 9.37 8.12 25.19
N THR A 325 8.57 7.12 25.57
CA THR A 325 8.43 5.86 24.80
C THR A 325 8.03 6.07 23.34
N LEU A 326 7.09 6.98 23.08
CA LEU A 326 6.64 7.32 21.71
C LEU A 326 7.63 8.24 21.00
N GLY A 327 8.05 9.32 21.66
CA GLY A 327 8.91 10.35 21.07
C GLY A 327 10.28 9.82 20.64
N SER A 328 10.91 8.97 21.45
CA SER A 328 12.16 8.29 21.10
C SER A 328 12.03 7.45 19.82
N ARG A 329 10.95 6.67 19.68
CA ARG A 329 10.70 5.87 18.46
C ARG A 329 10.44 6.75 17.25
N LEU A 330 9.58 7.77 17.39
CA LEU A 330 9.27 8.70 16.30
C LEU A 330 10.50 9.46 15.82
N SER A 331 11.34 9.95 16.75
CA SER A 331 12.58 10.66 16.43
C SER A 331 13.55 9.79 15.62
N MET A 332 13.73 8.51 16.01
CA MET A 332 14.57 7.56 15.29
C MET A 332 14.02 7.28 13.88
N THR A 333 12.71 7.07 13.75
CA THR A 333 12.11 6.78 12.44
C THR A 333 12.14 8.01 11.51
N LEU A 334 11.90 9.22 12.04
CA LEU A 334 12.02 10.46 11.28
C LEU A 334 13.47 10.70 10.82
N GLN A 335 14.45 10.44 11.69
CA GLN A 335 15.86 10.51 11.33
C GLN A 335 16.23 9.47 10.26
N ALA A 336 15.72 8.24 10.36
CA ALA A 336 15.90 7.20 9.35
C ALA A 336 15.23 7.56 8.00
N GLN A 337 14.17 8.36 8.00
CA GLN A 337 13.58 8.95 6.80
C GLN A 337 14.37 10.16 6.24
N GLY A 338 15.50 10.50 6.87
CA GLY A 338 16.41 11.56 6.50
C GLY A 338 16.02 12.95 7.00
N CYS A 339 15.14 13.08 8.00
CA CYS A 339 14.86 14.36 8.64
C CYS A 339 16.01 14.81 9.56
N HIS A 340 16.19 16.13 9.69
CA HIS A 340 17.07 16.68 10.73
C HIS A 340 16.23 16.81 12.01
N VAL A 341 16.41 15.89 12.94
CA VAL A 341 15.56 15.77 14.13
C VAL A 341 16.15 16.57 15.29
N HIS A 342 15.33 17.48 15.82
CA HIS A 342 15.60 18.29 17.00
C HIS A 342 14.65 17.84 18.11
N VAL A 343 15.20 17.47 19.27
CA VAL A 343 14.45 16.95 20.41
C VAL A 343 14.36 18.02 21.49
N VAL A 344 13.15 18.21 22.02
CA VAL A 344 12.89 19.04 23.19
C VAL A 344 12.28 18.17 24.28
N ASP A 345 12.83 18.21 25.48
CA ASP A 345 12.29 17.51 26.65
C ASP A 345 12.64 18.30 27.91
N SER A 346 11.82 18.18 28.96
CA SER A 346 12.07 18.80 30.25
C SER A 346 12.97 17.93 31.15
N ASP A 347 13.03 16.62 30.89
CA ASP A 347 13.87 15.67 31.62
C ASP A 347 15.29 15.63 31.02
N PRO A 348 16.33 16.03 31.77
CA PRO A 348 17.71 15.97 31.31
C PRO A 348 18.18 14.57 30.91
N VAL A 349 17.64 13.51 31.53
CA VAL A 349 18.00 12.12 31.20
C VAL A 349 17.53 11.76 29.79
N ASN A 350 16.30 12.16 29.44
CA ASN A 350 15.76 11.98 28.10
C ASN A 350 16.55 12.78 27.05
N LEU A 351 16.96 14.01 27.38
CA LEU A 351 17.83 14.80 26.50
C LEU A 351 19.19 14.14 26.29
N ILE A 352 19.84 13.66 27.34
CA ILE A 352 21.13 12.94 27.22
C ILE A 352 20.96 11.71 26.33
N ALA A 353 19.92 10.90 26.56
CA ALA A 353 19.63 9.72 25.75
C ALA A 353 19.40 10.06 24.26
N ALA A 354 18.69 11.15 23.98
CA ALA A 354 18.47 11.63 22.61
C ALA A 354 19.78 12.10 21.95
N ALA A 355 20.63 12.82 22.68
CA ALA A 355 21.91 13.32 22.19
C ALA A 355 22.87 12.17 21.85
N GLU A 356 22.95 11.14 22.69
CA GLU A 356 23.75 9.92 22.45
C GLU A 356 23.27 9.13 21.21
N LYS A 357 22.01 9.33 20.78
CA LYS A 357 21.46 8.78 19.53
C LYS A 357 21.66 9.70 18.32
N GLY A 358 22.39 10.80 18.49
CA GLY A 358 22.73 11.73 17.42
C GLY A 358 21.66 12.77 17.11
N HIS A 359 20.69 12.99 17.99
CA HIS A 359 19.72 14.08 17.86
C HIS A 359 20.30 15.38 18.43
N LEU A 360 19.91 16.53 17.86
CA LEU A 360 20.17 17.83 18.48
C LEU A 360 19.12 18.09 19.56
N THR A 361 19.55 18.48 20.76
CA THR A 361 18.67 18.53 21.94
C THR A 361 18.58 19.92 22.55
N TYR A 362 17.42 20.28 23.06
CA TYR A 362 17.13 21.60 23.64
C TYR A 362 16.34 21.47 24.93
N ARG A 363 16.57 22.39 25.88
CA ARG A 363 15.85 22.40 27.17
C ARG A 363 14.48 23.07 27.10
N SER A 364 14.20 23.80 26.02
CA SER A 364 12.92 24.48 25.82
C SER A 364 12.59 24.61 24.33
N VAL A 365 11.29 24.72 24.02
CA VAL A 365 10.82 24.93 22.64
C VAL A 365 11.30 26.26 22.09
N ARG A 366 11.20 27.34 22.88
CA ARG A 366 11.81 28.64 22.55
C ARG A 366 13.26 28.52 22.09
N GLU A 367 14.10 27.81 22.84
CA GLU A 367 15.51 27.63 22.47
C GLU A 367 15.65 26.92 21.13
N ALA A 368 14.86 25.87 20.89
CA ALA A 368 14.86 25.18 19.61
C ALA A 368 14.43 26.09 18.45
N LEU A 369 13.31 26.81 18.59
CA LEU A 369 12.77 27.71 17.57
C LEU A 369 13.69 28.91 17.26
N GLN A 370 14.54 29.32 18.20
CA GLN A 370 15.57 30.33 17.96
C GLN A 370 16.74 29.82 17.10
N ARG A 371 16.97 28.50 17.04
CA ARG A 371 18.12 27.91 16.31
C ARG A 371 17.74 27.22 15.01
N VAL A 372 16.49 26.77 14.89
CA VAL A 372 16.01 26.05 13.72
C VAL A 372 14.63 26.55 13.32
N THR A 373 14.40 26.60 12.01
CA THR A 373 13.09 26.88 11.42
C THR A 373 12.44 25.55 11.01
N PRO A 374 11.67 24.88 11.89
CA PRO A 374 11.03 23.61 11.56
C PRO A 374 9.90 23.82 10.54
N PHE A 375 9.70 22.84 9.67
CA PHE A 375 8.43 22.78 8.91
C PHE A 375 7.35 21.96 9.65
N LEU A 376 7.78 21.12 10.58
CA LEU A 376 6.95 20.20 11.35
C LEU A 376 7.40 20.19 12.80
N ILE A 377 6.44 20.28 13.71
CA ILE A 377 6.61 20.06 15.14
C ILE A 377 5.66 18.94 15.56
N THR A 378 6.19 17.90 16.20
CA THR A 378 5.41 16.78 16.72
C THR A 378 5.34 16.86 18.24
N GLY A 379 4.14 16.66 18.79
CA GLY A 379 3.91 16.59 20.24
C GLY A 379 3.82 15.15 20.71
N CYS A 380 4.54 14.80 21.77
CA CYS A 380 4.61 13.46 22.37
C CYS A 380 4.59 13.53 23.90
N THR A 381 3.97 14.57 24.48
CA THR A 381 4.14 14.92 25.89
C THR A 381 3.05 14.34 26.80
N GLY A 382 1.84 14.13 26.25
CA GLY A 382 0.66 13.83 27.07
C GLY A 382 0.13 15.03 27.86
N GLY A 383 0.73 16.21 27.69
CA GLY A 383 0.35 17.49 28.29
C GLY A 383 0.42 18.59 27.24
N ASP A 384 0.75 19.81 27.64
CA ASP A 384 0.87 20.95 26.70
C ASP A 384 2.30 20.97 26.14
N ALA A 385 2.46 20.78 24.82
CA ALA A 385 3.75 20.75 24.15
C ALA A 385 4.26 22.15 23.76
N LEU A 386 3.36 23.12 23.63
CA LEU A 386 3.69 24.54 23.42
C LEU A 386 3.14 25.40 24.56
N LEU A 387 3.94 26.37 25.00
CA LEU A 387 3.50 27.41 25.92
C LEU A 387 2.99 28.63 25.13
N PRO A 388 2.14 29.50 25.72
CA PRO A 388 1.64 30.69 25.04
C PRO A 388 2.75 31.57 24.45
N GLU A 389 3.88 31.67 25.15
CA GLU A 389 5.02 32.48 24.76
C GLU A 389 5.92 31.86 23.67
N ASP A 390 5.65 30.61 23.26
CA ASP A 390 6.30 29.96 22.11
C ASP A 390 5.59 30.32 20.80
N LEU A 391 4.31 30.71 20.85
CA LEU A 391 3.47 30.90 19.66
C LEU A 391 4.02 31.98 18.72
N ASP A 392 4.57 33.06 19.26
CA ASP A 392 5.13 34.15 18.44
C ASP A 392 6.42 33.75 17.70
N LEU A 393 7.06 32.63 18.10
CA LEU A 393 8.26 32.10 17.47
C LEU A 393 7.97 31.03 16.40
N LEU A 394 6.72 30.61 16.24
CA LEU A 394 6.35 29.61 15.25
C LEU A 394 6.56 30.17 13.82
N PRO A 395 7.27 29.44 12.94
CA PRO A 395 7.48 29.89 11.57
C PRO A 395 6.18 29.84 10.77
N ASP A 396 6.06 30.73 9.79
CA ASP A 396 4.89 30.76 8.92
C ASP A 396 4.73 29.44 8.14
N GLY A 397 3.51 28.92 8.13
CA GLY A 397 3.15 27.68 7.46
C GLY A 397 3.55 26.39 8.20
N VAL A 398 3.98 26.46 9.47
CA VAL A 398 4.38 25.27 10.23
C VAL A 398 3.23 24.27 10.42
N PHE A 399 3.54 22.98 10.31
CA PHE A 399 2.64 21.89 10.67
C PHE A 399 2.87 21.45 12.11
N LEU A 400 1.79 21.30 12.87
CA LEU A 400 1.79 20.82 14.24
C LEU A 400 1.05 19.47 14.28
N ALA A 401 1.75 18.41 14.65
CA ALA A 401 1.25 17.03 14.64
C ALA A 401 1.12 16.48 16.07
N PRO A 402 -0.08 16.57 16.69
CA PRO A 402 -0.31 16.09 18.05
C PRO A 402 -0.40 14.56 18.08
N PHE A 403 0.31 13.90 19.00
CA PHE A 403 0.13 12.47 19.28
C PHE A 403 -0.40 12.22 20.69
N ALA A 404 -0.75 13.29 21.40
CA ALA A 404 -1.65 13.29 22.54
C ALA A 404 -2.64 14.46 22.42
N THR A 405 -3.85 14.29 22.98
CA THR A 405 -4.96 15.25 22.86
C THR A 405 -4.64 16.67 23.38
N ARG A 406 -3.63 16.83 24.25
CA ARG A 406 -3.29 18.13 24.85
C ARG A 406 -2.10 18.84 24.21
N ASP A 407 -1.35 18.21 23.32
CA ASP A 407 -0.03 18.74 22.89
C ASP A 407 -0.12 20.18 22.36
N PHE A 408 -1.20 20.55 21.66
CA PHE A 408 -1.35 21.89 21.07
C PHE A 408 -2.64 22.60 21.47
N SER A 409 -3.24 22.27 22.63
CA SER A 409 -4.51 22.87 23.06
C SER A 409 -4.43 24.38 23.28
N VAL A 410 -3.24 24.95 23.51
CA VAL A 410 -3.02 26.39 23.65
C VAL A 410 -3.52 27.21 22.44
N LEU A 411 -3.53 26.61 21.23
CA LEU A 411 -4.01 27.28 20.02
C LEU A 411 -5.54 27.38 19.95
N ALA A 412 -6.27 26.59 20.74
CA ALA A 412 -7.72 26.66 20.81
C ALA A 412 -8.24 27.85 21.62
N ASP A 413 -7.36 28.51 22.39
CA ASP A 413 -7.71 29.73 23.12
C ASP A 413 -7.91 30.91 22.14
N PRO A 414 -9.13 31.50 22.08
CA PRO A 414 -9.43 32.61 21.18
C PRO A 414 -8.64 33.89 21.52
N GLN A 415 -8.03 34.01 22.70
CA GLN A 415 -7.16 35.13 23.05
C GLN A 415 -5.75 34.99 22.43
N ARG A 416 -5.39 33.77 21.99
CA ARG A 416 -4.04 33.44 21.47
C ARG A 416 -3.98 33.41 19.95
N THR A 417 -5.12 33.40 19.28
CA THR A 417 -5.21 33.33 17.81
C THR A 417 -6.18 34.39 17.28
N ARG A 418 -5.85 34.98 16.13
CA ARG A 418 -6.68 36.02 15.49
C ARG A 418 -7.89 35.43 14.78
N SER A 419 -7.70 34.27 14.15
CA SER A 419 -8.74 33.54 13.43
C SER A 419 -8.35 32.07 13.32
N SER A 420 -9.35 31.21 13.10
CA SER A 420 -9.11 29.81 12.74
C SER A 420 -10.00 29.39 11.58
N LYS A 421 -9.48 28.48 10.75
CA LYS A 421 -10.20 27.90 9.60
C LYS A 421 -10.06 26.39 9.63
N GLN A 422 -11.20 25.71 9.60
CA GLN A 422 -11.24 24.26 9.40
C GLN A 422 -10.73 23.91 8.00
N LEU A 423 -9.81 22.95 7.92
CA LEU A 423 -9.34 22.35 6.67
C LEU A 423 -9.90 20.92 6.61
N PRO A 424 -10.98 20.68 5.83
CA PRO A 424 -11.60 19.36 5.74
C PRO A 424 -10.59 18.25 5.42
N GLY A 425 -10.63 17.17 6.20
CA GLY A 425 -9.74 16.01 6.04
C GLY A 425 -8.27 16.23 6.44
N VAL A 426 -7.91 17.42 6.97
CA VAL A 426 -6.52 17.73 7.37
C VAL A 426 -6.43 18.13 8.84
N GLY A 427 -7.24 19.07 9.28
CA GLY A 427 -7.17 19.64 10.63
C GLY A 427 -7.62 21.10 10.66
N ARG A 428 -6.96 21.93 11.45
CA ARG A 428 -7.32 23.34 11.63
C ARG A 428 -6.11 24.25 11.43
N ARG A 429 -6.29 25.30 10.63
CA ARG A 429 -5.30 26.37 10.47
C ARG A 429 -5.66 27.54 11.38
N TYR A 430 -4.68 28.02 12.12
CA TYR A 430 -4.77 29.18 12.99
C TYR A 430 -3.92 30.31 12.43
N GLN A 431 -4.45 31.53 12.48
CA GLN A 431 -3.66 32.74 12.29
C GLN A 431 -3.23 33.24 13.67
N LEU A 432 -1.92 33.29 13.90
CA LEU A 432 -1.32 33.68 15.18
C LEU A 432 -1.38 35.21 15.35
N ASN A 433 -1.17 35.67 16.59
CA ASN A 433 -1.13 37.11 16.89
C ASN A 433 0.05 37.82 16.21
N SER A 434 1.13 37.10 15.92
CA SER A 434 2.26 37.55 15.09
C SER A 434 1.89 37.79 13.62
N GLY A 435 0.79 37.19 13.13
CA GLY A 435 0.37 37.20 11.73
C GLY A 435 0.71 35.92 10.95
N ASN A 436 1.62 35.10 11.47
CA ASN A 436 1.99 33.79 10.88
C ASN A 436 0.84 32.78 10.96
N TYR A 437 0.88 31.77 10.10
CA TYR A 437 -0.06 30.66 10.10
C TYR A 437 0.55 29.38 10.66
N ALA A 438 -0.17 28.71 11.55
CA ALA A 438 0.15 27.35 12.02
C ALA A 438 -1.01 26.40 11.70
N THR A 439 -0.70 25.20 11.19
CA THR A 439 -1.71 24.18 10.88
C THR A 439 -1.60 23.01 11.84
N VAL A 440 -2.58 22.89 12.74
CA VAL A 440 -2.72 21.74 13.64
C VAL A 440 -3.41 20.61 12.89
N LEU A 441 -2.70 19.51 12.70
CA LEU A 441 -3.24 18.34 12.02
C LEU A 441 -4.19 17.56 12.94
N GLY A 442 -5.18 16.89 12.35
CA GLY A 442 -6.10 16.02 13.09
C GLY A 442 -6.96 16.71 14.15
N ASP A 443 -7.25 18.01 13.94
CA ASP A 443 -8.08 18.84 14.83
C ASP A 443 -7.57 18.93 16.27
N GLY A 444 -6.26 18.74 16.50
CA GLY A 444 -5.66 18.84 17.83
C GLY A 444 -5.71 17.55 18.66
N ARG A 445 -6.36 16.50 18.15
CA ARG A 445 -6.42 15.18 18.80
C ARG A 445 -5.28 14.28 18.34
N SER A 446 -5.17 13.06 18.88
CA SER A 446 -4.11 12.13 18.49
C SER A 446 -4.17 11.83 16.99
N LEU A 447 -3.17 12.30 16.26
CA LEU A 447 -3.17 12.36 14.80
C LEU A 447 -3.30 11.00 14.15
N ASN A 448 -2.70 9.96 14.73
CA ASN A 448 -2.73 8.60 14.20
C ASN A 448 -4.16 8.02 14.08
N LEU A 449 -5.09 8.51 14.90
CA LEU A 449 -6.49 8.09 14.92
C LEU A 449 -7.40 8.96 14.04
N PHE A 450 -6.91 10.09 13.52
CA PHE A 450 -7.72 11.02 12.75
C PHE A 450 -8.06 10.46 11.36
N GLU A 451 -9.32 10.10 11.15
CA GLU A 451 -9.90 9.48 9.94
C GLU A 451 -9.12 8.24 9.49
N ALA A 452 -8.59 7.49 10.46
CA ALA A 452 -7.81 6.29 10.24
C ALA A 452 -8.14 5.22 11.31
N ASP A 453 -7.87 3.95 11.00
CA ASP A 453 -7.92 2.85 11.97
C ASP A 453 -6.61 2.71 12.77
N ALA A 454 -5.66 3.64 12.56
CA ALA A 454 -4.34 3.72 13.19
C ALA A 454 -3.48 2.45 13.00
N ILE A 455 -3.55 1.52 13.94
CA ILE A 455 -2.66 0.35 14.02
C ILE A 455 -3.33 -0.84 13.31
N PRO A 456 -2.64 -1.51 12.38
CA PRO A 456 -3.19 -2.70 11.73
C PRO A 456 -3.50 -3.81 12.73
N ASN A 457 -4.50 -4.64 12.43
CA ASN A 457 -4.92 -5.72 13.31
C ASN A 457 -3.74 -6.64 13.70
N GLN A 458 -2.93 -7.07 12.72
CA GLN A 458 -1.72 -7.87 12.96
C GLN A 458 -0.66 -7.17 13.82
N GLY A 459 -0.54 -5.83 13.70
CA GLY A 459 0.39 -5.05 14.52
C GLY A 459 -0.05 -4.94 15.98
N TYR A 460 -1.35 -5.06 16.26
CA TYR A 460 -1.88 -4.96 17.61
C TYR A 460 -2.37 -6.30 18.20
N ASP A 461 -2.23 -7.38 17.44
CA ASP A 461 -2.74 -8.71 17.77
C ASP A 461 -2.22 -9.21 19.12
N ALA A 462 -0.89 -9.32 19.28
CA ALA A 462 -0.27 -9.76 20.53
C ALA A 462 -0.62 -8.85 21.72
N TYR A 463 -0.75 -7.54 21.51
CA TYR A 463 -1.15 -6.65 22.61
C TYR A 463 -2.59 -6.92 23.07
N ARG A 464 -3.52 -7.14 22.13
CA ARG A 464 -4.90 -7.50 22.47
C ARG A 464 -4.99 -8.90 23.08
N ALA A 465 -4.20 -9.86 22.59
CA ALA A 465 -4.08 -11.19 23.18
C ALA A 465 -3.62 -11.12 24.64
N GLY A 466 -2.54 -10.38 24.92
CA GLY A 466 -2.08 -10.18 26.29
C GLY A 466 -3.04 -9.38 27.16
N THR A 467 -3.82 -8.46 26.57
CA THR A 467 -4.91 -7.77 27.31
C THR A 467 -6.01 -8.76 27.71
N LEU A 468 -6.36 -9.72 26.84
CA LEU A 468 -7.33 -10.77 27.15
C LEU A 468 -6.81 -11.71 28.24
N ILE A 469 -5.56 -12.18 28.11
CA ILE A 469 -4.89 -13.04 29.10
C ILE A 469 -4.87 -12.36 30.47
N ALA A 470 -4.47 -11.08 30.52
CA ALA A 470 -4.45 -10.30 31.75
C ALA A 470 -5.87 -10.10 32.32
N ALA A 471 -6.88 -9.90 31.48
CA ALA A 471 -8.27 -9.79 31.93
C ALA A 471 -8.78 -11.09 32.55
N VAL A 472 -8.53 -12.25 31.92
CA VAL A 472 -8.90 -13.57 32.45
C VAL A 472 -8.20 -13.82 33.79
N ALA A 473 -6.89 -13.60 33.87
CA ALA A 473 -6.13 -13.83 35.10
C ALA A 473 -6.58 -12.89 36.24
N LEU A 474 -6.90 -11.63 35.93
CA LEU A 474 -7.44 -10.71 36.93
C LEU A 474 -8.81 -11.17 37.44
N CYS A 475 -9.70 -11.61 36.55
CA CYS A 475 -11.01 -12.12 36.93
C CYS A 475 -10.92 -13.37 37.82
N GLU A 476 -9.95 -14.24 37.57
CA GLU A 476 -9.71 -15.45 38.36
C GLU A 476 -9.19 -15.14 39.77
N GLN A 477 -8.33 -14.12 39.90
CA GLN A 477 -7.59 -13.84 41.13
C GLN A 477 -8.08 -12.59 41.89
N ALA A 478 -9.13 -11.92 41.41
CA ALA A 478 -9.57 -10.60 41.91
C ALA A 478 -9.76 -10.55 43.44
N ASP A 479 -10.23 -11.65 44.06
CA ASP A 479 -10.49 -11.72 45.50
C ASP A 479 -9.23 -11.96 46.36
N HIS A 480 -8.13 -12.34 45.71
CA HIS A 480 -6.86 -12.66 46.37
C HIS A 480 -5.80 -11.57 46.16
N LEU A 481 -6.07 -10.59 45.29
CA LEU A 481 -5.15 -9.50 45.00
C LEU A 481 -5.41 -8.30 45.91
N PRO A 482 -4.38 -7.70 46.52
CA PRO A 482 -4.57 -6.48 47.29
C PRO A 482 -4.95 -5.32 46.36
N PRO A 483 -5.72 -4.33 46.86
CA PRO A 483 -6.00 -3.11 46.12
C PRO A 483 -4.74 -2.40 45.66
N GLY A 484 -4.80 -1.78 44.48
CA GLY A 484 -3.69 -1.02 43.90
C GLY A 484 -3.24 -1.51 42.54
N VAL A 485 -2.15 -0.91 42.05
CA VAL A 485 -1.66 -1.11 40.68
C VAL A 485 -0.60 -2.21 40.64
N HIS A 486 -0.83 -3.24 39.83
CA HIS A 486 0.03 -4.41 39.65
C HIS A 486 0.65 -4.40 38.26
N THR A 487 1.98 -4.29 38.16
CA THR A 487 2.71 -4.28 36.88
C THR A 487 3.57 -5.52 36.71
N GLU A 488 4.38 -5.86 37.72
CA GLU A 488 5.29 -7.01 37.67
C GLU A 488 4.54 -8.33 37.49
N LEU A 489 3.44 -8.50 38.25
CA LEU A 489 2.54 -9.65 38.13
C LEU A 489 1.94 -9.79 36.73
N VAL A 490 1.60 -8.66 36.08
CA VAL A 490 1.05 -8.68 34.70
C VAL A 490 2.10 -9.21 33.72
N ASP A 491 3.34 -8.74 33.84
CA ASP A 491 4.42 -9.21 32.99
C ASP A 491 4.77 -10.70 33.24
N GLU A 492 4.65 -11.17 34.49
CA GLU A 492 4.79 -12.60 34.83
C GLU A 492 3.69 -13.44 34.17
N ILE A 493 2.42 -13.08 34.38
CA ILE A 493 1.26 -13.74 33.76
C ILE A 493 1.41 -13.82 32.24
N ILE A 494 1.79 -12.72 31.59
CA ILE A 494 1.95 -12.68 30.13
C ILE A 494 3.10 -13.59 29.67
N ARG A 495 4.24 -13.60 30.37
CA ARG A 495 5.36 -14.50 30.02
C ARG A 495 4.98 -15.97 30.17
N GLU A 496 4.30 -16.33 31.26
CA GLU A 496 3.90 -17.71 31.54
C GLU A 496 2.81 -18.24 30.60
N SER A 497 2.03 -17.34 29.99
CA SER A 497 0.98 -17.71 29.03
C SER A 497 1.48 -18.28 27.69
N GLY A 498 2.80 -18.21 27.42
CA GLY A 498 3.38 -18.57 26.13
C GLY A 498 3.07 -17.59 24.99
N LEU A 499 2.60 -16.37 25.31
CA LEU A 499 2.20 -15.37 24.31
C LEU A 499 3.36 -14.96 23.40
N TYR A 500 4.56 -14.82 23.94
CA TYR A 500 5.72 -14.37 23.17
C TYR A 500 6.18 -15.43 22.17
N GLU A 501 6.14 -16.69 22.56
CA GLU A 501 6.38 -17.85 21.71
C GLU A 501 5.31 -17.93 20.61
N ALA A 502 4.03 -17.82 20.97
CA ALA A 502 2.94 -17.80 20.00
C ALA A 502 3.09 -16.65 18.98
N TYR A 503 3.47 -15.45 19.44
CA TYR A 503 3.74 -14.31 18.57
C TYR A 503 4.95 -14.57 17.66
N TYR A 504 6.05 -15.08 18.22
CA TYR A 504 7.25 -15.40 17.47
C TYR A 504 6.96 -16.44 16.40
N ASP A 505 6.32 -17.55 16.75
CA ASP A 505 5.97 -18.64 15.83
C ASP A 505 5.04 -18.19 14.71
N THR A 506 4.08 -17.32 15.04
CA THR A 506 3.07 -16.84 14.07
C THR A 506 3.64 -15.82 13.09
N TYR A 507 4.45 -14.86 13.57
CA TYR A 507 4.85 -13.70 12.79
C TYR A 507 6.32 -13.65 12.39
N LEU A 508 7.21 -14.33 13.13
CA LEU A 508 8.67 -14.17 12.99
C LEU A 508 9.39 -15.45 12.61
N ALA A 509 8.96 -16.61 13.11
CA ALA A 509 9.68 -17.88 13.04
C ALA A 509 9.60 -18.59 11.67
N ALA A 510 9.34 -17.88 10.58
CA ALA A 510 9.05 -18.50 9.30
C ALA A 510 10.23 -19.36 8.75
N GLU A 511 10.25 -20.65 9.10
CA GLU A 511 10.19 -21.71 8.10
C GLU A 511 8.75 -21.75 7.58
N ARG A 512 8.51 -21.17 6.41
CA ARG A 512 7.23 -21.37 5.73
C ARG A 512 7.16 -22.82 5.24
N THR A 513 6.47 -23.69 5.98
CA THR A 513 5.53 -24.59 5.32
C THR A 513 4.64 -23.72 4.45
N ALA A 514 4.74 -23.89 3.13
CA ALA A 514 3.90 -23.20 2.17
C ALA A 514 2.43 -23.35 2.59
N PRO A 515 1.61 -22.28 2.49
CA PRO A 515 0.19 -22.41 2.74
C PRO A 515 -0.37 -23.52 1.86
N ALA A 516 -1.22 -24.38 2.44
CA ALA A 516 -1.96 -25.40 1.72
C ALA A 516 -2.83 -24.70 0.67
N ASN A 517 -2.27 -24.56 -0.53
CA ASN A 517 -2.97 -24.13 -1.71
C ASN A 517 -4.10 -25.15 -1.93
N THR A 518 -5.35 -24.72 -1.76
CA THR A 518 -6.51 -25.32 -2.44
C THR A 518 -6.47 -25.07 -3.95
N ARG A 519 -5.36 -24.51 -4.47
CA ARG A 519 -4.94 -24.69 -5.86
C ARG A 519 -4.30 -26.06 -5.98
N THR A 520 -4.96 -26.96 -6.72
CA THR A 520 -4.31 -28.09 -7.37
C THR A 520 -2.97 -27.63 -7.94
N PRO A 521 -1.83 -28.06 -7.39
CA PRO A 521 -0.55 -27.73 -7.97
C PRO A 521 -0.50 -28.47 -9.30
N LYS A 522 -0.47 -27.73 -10.41
CA LYS A 522 0.13 -28.31 -11.61
C LYS A 522 1.59 -28.54 -11.26
N SER A 523 1.92 -29.81 -11.08
CA SER A 523 3.26 -30.31 -10.86
C SER A 523 4.22 -29.76 -11.90
N TYR A 524 5.21 -28.97 -11.47
CA TYR A 524 6.48 -28.87 -12.16
C TYR A 524 7.58 -29.00 -11.11
N SER A 525 8.44 -29.99 -11.34
CA SER A 525 9.39 -30.60 -10.42
C SER A 525 10.67 -29.77 -10.23
N GLY A 526 11.15 -29.66 -8.97
CA GLY A 526 12.55 -29.36 -8.61
C GLY A 526 13.02 -27.89 -8.70
N LYS A 527 13.77 -27.42 -7.70
CA LYS A 527 14.56 -26.17 -7.81
C LYS A 527 15.70 -26.42 -8.81
N ALA A 528 15.69 -25.74 -9.96
CA ALA A 528 16.55 -26.09 -11.10
C ALA A 528 18.05 -25.86 -10.86
N LEU A 529 18.43 -24.99 -9.91
CA LEU A 529 19.83 -24.62 -9.63
C LEU A 529 20.29 -25.01 -8.21
N ALA A 530 19.56 -25.87 -7.50
CA ALA A 530 19.95 -26.30 -6.16
C ALA A 530 21.38 -26.89 -6.14
N GLY A 531 22.28 -26.28 -5.37
CA GLY A 531 23.69 -26.70 -5.26
C GLY A 531 24.57 -26.30 -6.46
N VAL A 532 24.08 -25.46 -7.37
CA VAL A 532 24.87 -24.91 -8.48
C VAL A 532 25.47 -23.58 -8.04
N SER A 533 26.80 -23.47 -8.10
CA SER A 533 27.50 -22.19 -7.92
C SER A 533 27.31 -21.30 -9.14
N VAL A 534 26.84 -20.07 -8.94
CA VAL A 534 26.54 -19.11 -10.00
C VAL A 534 27.26 -17.80 -9.75
N CYS A 535 27.99 -17.30 -10.75
CA CYS A 535 28.69 -16.03 -10.66
C CYS A 535 28.01 -14.94 -11.50
N VAL A 536 27.52 -13.89 -10.85
CA VAL A 536 26.94 -12.71 -11.50
C VAL A 536 28.03 -11.67 -11.74
N VAL A 537 28.26 -11.31 -13.00
CA VAL A 537 29.26 -10.33 -13.42
C VAL A 537 28.59 -8.98 -13.71
N GLY A 538 28.88 -7.98 -12.88
CA GLY A 538 28.26 -6.64 -12.89
C GLY A 538 27.03 -6.59 -11.99
N TYR A 539 27.02 -5.70 -10.98
CA TYR A 539 25.97 -5.64 -9.95
C TYR A 539 25.12 -4.35 -10.02
N GLY A 540 24.92 -3.87 -11.25
CA GLY A 540 23.96 -2.81 -11.56
C GLY A 540 22.51 -3.26 -11.42
N ALA A 541 21.57 -2.50 -12.00
CA ALA A 541 20.13 -2.81 -11.91
C ALA A 541 19.77 -4.20 -12.47
N ALA A 542 20.32 -4.57 -13.64
CA ALA A 542 20.10 -5.89 -14.24
C ALA A 542 20.76 -7.02 -13.40
N GLY A 543 22.00 -6.81 -12.97
CA GLY A 543 22.72 -7.80 -12.15
C GLY A 543 22.03 -8.13 -10.83
N ARG A 544 21.45 -7.13 -10.15
CA ARG A 544 20.66 -7.35 -8.93
C ARG A 544 19.41 -8.18 -9.17
N LEU A 545 18.69 -7.91 -10.27
CA LEU A 545 17.50 -8.68 -10.64
C LEU A 545 17.85 -10.12 -11.04
N HIS A 546 18.94 -10.31 -11.78
CA HIS A 546 19.43 -11.65 -12.12
C HIS A 546 19.83 -12.42 -10.85
N ALA A 547 20.58 -11.79 -9.93
CA ALA A 547 20.93 -12.39 -8.65
C ALA A 547 19.68 -12.82 -7.86
N GLU A 548 18.68 -11.95 -7.72
CA GLU A 548 17.43 -12.29 -7.03
C GLU A 548 16.74 -13.51 -7.64
N ILE A 549 16.60 -13.55 -8.97
CA ILE A 549 15.91 -14.64 -9.68
C ILE A 549 16.72 -15.95 -9.58
N LEU A 550 18.04 -15.88 -9.75
CA LEU A 550 18.92 -17.05 -9.66
C LEU A 550 18.96 -17.63 -8.24
N ALA A 551 18.96 -16.77 -7.19
CA ALA A 551 18.82 -17.20 -5.80
C ALA A 551 17.48 -17.91 -5.55
N ALA A 552 16.38 -17.38 -6.10
CA ALA A 552 15.06 -18.00 -5.98
C ALA A 552 15.01 -19.41 -6.61
N GLU A 553 15.81 -19.66 -7.65
CA GLU A 553 15.98 -20.99 -8.28
C GLU A 553 16.93 -21.94 -7.52
N GLY A 554 17.49 -21.49 -6.38
CA GLY A 554 18.32 -22.29 -5.48
C GLY A 554 19.83 -22.22 -5.72
N ALA A 555 20.30 -21.25 -6.52
CA ALA A 555 21.73 -21.05 -6.80
C ALA A 555 22.53 -20.55 -5.60
N GLU A 556 23.79 -20.97 -5.48
CA GLU A 556 24.78 -20.36 -4.60
C GLU A 556 25.47 -19.20 -5.31
N LEU A 557 25.23 -17.97 -4.87
CA LEU A 557 25.65 -16.77 -5.62
C LEU A 557 27.01 -16.23 -5.21
N THR A 558 27.84 -15.95 -6.21
CA THR A 558 28.99 -15.04 -6.13
C THR A 558 28.75 -13.86 -7.04
N VAL A 559 29.18 -12.66 -6.62
CA VAL A 559 29.06 -11.44 -7.44
C VAL A 559 30.44 -10.85 -7.70
N LEU A 560 30.73 -10.57 -8.96
CA LEU A 560 31.94 -9.88 -9.40
C LEU A 560 31.54 -8.61 -10.15
N ASP A 561 31.90 -7.44 -9.64
CA ASP A 561 31.67 -6.18 -10.36
C ASP A 561 33.00 -5.61 -10.85
N PRO A 562 33.27 -5.62 -12.17
CA PRO A 562 34.52 -5.08 -12.74
C PRO A 562 34.76 -3.60 -12.43
N LYS A 563 33.71 -2.84 -12.05
CA LYS A 563 33.80 -1.39 -11.74
C LYS A 563 33.80 -1.10 -10.24
N HIS A 564 33.57 -2.10 -9.38
CA HIS A 564 33.61 -2.01 -7.91
C HIS A 564 32.73 -0.91 -7.25
N GLN A 565 31.72 -0.36 -7.94
CA GLN A 565 31.04 0.86 -7.47
C GLN A 565 29.99 0.65 -6.36
N ASP A 566 29.34 -0.52 -6.25
CA ASP A 566 28.18 -0.71 -5.35
C ASP A 566 28.13 -2.08 -4.62
N LEU A 567 29.27 -2.69 -4.25
CA LEU A 567 29.27 -3.98 -3.53
C LEU A 567 29.13 -3.80 -1.99
N PRO A 568 28.14 -4.45 -1.34
CA PRO A 568 28.10 -4.58 0.12
C PRO A 568 29.40 -5.22 0.64
N ARG A 569 29.87 -4.82 1.82
CA ARG A 569 31.17 -5.28 2.37
C ARG A 569 31.34 -6.80 2.39
N ALA A 570 30.25 -7.55 2.56
CA ALA A 570 30.25 -9.02 2.58
C ALA A 570 30.62 -9.68 1.24
N TYR A 571 30.55 -8.95 0.11
CA TYR A 571 30.82 -9.47 -1.23
C TYR A 571 32.14 -8.97 -1.84
N ARG A 572 32.97 -8.25 -1.07
CA ARG A 572 34.29 -7.74 -1.53
C ARG A 572 35.38 -8.79 -1.33
N GLY A 573 35.28 -9.91 -2.04
CA GLY A 573 36.24 -11.02 -1.93
C GLY A 573 37.37 -11.03 -2.97
N PHE A 574 37.20 -10.36 -4.12
CA PHE A 574 38.13 -10.43 -5.24
C PHE A 574 38.55 -9.04 -5.72
N HIS A 575 39.88 -8.80 -5.73
CA HIS A 575 40.51 -7.54 -6.10
C HIS A 575 41.03 -7.50 -7.56
N GLN A 576 40.78 -8.55 -8.36
CA GLN A 576 41.33 -8.70 -9.72
C GLN A 576 40.25 -9.10 -10.73
N GLY A 577 40.50 -8.82 -12.02
CA GLY A 577 39.55 -9.08 -13.10
C GLY A 577 39.33 -10.57 -13.33
N ILE A 578 38.33 -10.94 -14.15
CA ILE A 578 37.99 -12.35 -14.39
C ILE A 578 39.19 -13.15 -14.88
N GLY A 579 40.02 -12.57 -15.75
CA GLY A 579 41.24 -13.19 -16.29
C GLY A 579 42.26 -13.63 -15.24
N ASP A 580 42.21 -13.06 -14.04
CA ASP A 580 43.15 -13.31 -12.96
C ASP A 580 42.57 -14.24 -11.86
N LEU A 581 41.34 -14.73 -12.04
CA LEU A 581 40.75 -15.68 -11.10
C LEU A 581 41.54 -16.99 -11.08
N PRO A 582 41.84 -17.56 -9.90
CA PRO A 582 42.47 -18.88 -9.83
C PRO A 582 41.61 -19.93 -10.54
N HIS A 583 42.24 -20.81 -11.34
CA HIS A 583 41.52 -21.83 -12.11
C HIS A 583 40.62 -22.73 -11.24
N ALA A 584 41.03 -23.01 -9.99
CA ALA A 584 40.22 -23.76 -9.03
C ALA A 584 38.90 -23.06 -8.66
N VAL A 585 38.85 -21.73 -8.75
CA VAL A 585 37.65 -20.92 -8.51
C VAL A 585 36.81 -20.85 -9.78
N SER A 586 37.42 -20.54 -10.93
CA SER A 586 36.69 -20.38 -12.20
C SER A 586 36.07 -21.69 -12.70
N SER A 587 36.75 -22.83 -12.52
CA SER A 587 36.22 -24.16 -12.84
C SER A 587 35.09 -24.64 -11.91
N GLY A 588 34.96 -24.06 -10.71
CA GLY A 588 33.89 -24.38 -9.77
C GLY A 588 32.56 -23.68 -10.07
N ILE A 589 32.54 -22.72 -10.99
CA ILE A 589 31.34 -21.95 -11.34
C ILE A 589 30.51 -22.73 -12.37
N GLY A 590 29.33 -23.17 -11.96
CA GLY A 590 28.42 -23.95 -12.79
C GLY A 590 27.58 -23.12 -13.78
N LEU A 591 27.47 -21.80 -13.57
CA LEU A 591 26.80 -20.87 -14.47
C LEU A 591 27.34 -19.44 -14.27
N TRP A 592 27.62 -18.75 -15.38
CA TRP A 592 28.00 -17.35 -15.39
C TRP A 592 26.81 -16.49 -15.82
N SER A 593 26.50 -15.41 -15.12
CA SER A 593 25.48 -14.43 -15.51
C SER A 593 26.13 -13.07 -15.78
N ILE A 594 26.33 -12.72 -17.04
CA ILE A 594 26.98 -11.47 -17.47
C ILE A 594 25.94 -10.36 -17.58
N CYS A 595 26.01 -9.37 -16.68
CA CYS A 595 25.09 -8.25 -16.54
C CYS A 595 25.80 -6.88 -16.48
N CYS A 596 27.07 -6.83 -16.91
CA CYS A 596 27.83 -5.59 -17.04
C CYS A 596 27.36 -4.77 -18.25
N PRO A 597 27.87 -3.55 -18.50
CA PRO A 597 27.53 -2.81 -19.70
C PRO A 597 27.89 -3.58 -20.99
N THR A 598 27.12 -3.39 -22.06
CA THR A 598 27.29 -4.13 -23.34
C THR A 598 28.69 -4.04 -23.93
N ALA A 599 29.38 -2.91 -23.79
CA ALA A 599 30.77 -2.75 -24.24
C ALA A 599 31.75 -3.70 -23.54
N ASP A 600 31.38 -4.19 -22.34
CA ASP A 600 32.19 -5.08 -21.53
C ASP A 600 31.80 -6.56 -21.75
N HIS A 601 30.70 -6.87 -22.46
CA HIS A 601 30.20 -8.24 -22.67
C HIS A 601 31.20 -9.15 -23.38
N LEU A 602 31.68 -8.75 -24.56
CA LEU A 602 32.60 -9.58 -25.35
C LEU A 602 33.97 -9.75 -24.66
N PRO A 603 34.61 -8.71 -24.07
CA PRO A 603 35.82 -8.88 -23.27
C PRO A 603 35.65 -9.82 -22.07
N VAL A 604 34.53 -9.71 -21.34
CA VAL A 604 34.21 -10.57 -20.19
C VAL A 604 34.00 -12.01 -20.66
N LEU A 605 33.18 -12.23 -21.68
CA LEU A 605 32.91 -13.56 -22.23
C LEU A 605 34.20 -14.23 -22.71
N ARG A 606 35.07 -13.49 -23.41
CA ARG A 606 36.38 -13.99 -23.85
C ARG A 606 37.25 -14.43 -22.67
N SER A 607 37.24 -13.67 -21.58
CA SER A 607 38.00 -13.98 -20.37
C SER A 607 37.49 -15.24 -19.66
N ILE A 608 36.16 -15.43 -19.63
CA ILE A 608 35.52 -16.64 -19.09
C ILE A 608 35.89 -17.86 -19.95
N LEU A 609 35.69 -17.77 -21.26
CA LEU A 609 35.90 -18.90 -22.18
C LEU A 609 37.37 -19.30 -22.32
N ALA A 610 38.30 -18.35 -22.16
CA ALA A 610 39.73 -18.65 -22.12
C ALA A 610 40.12 -19.56 -20.94
N GLN A 611 39.40 -19.48 -19.81
CA GLN A 611 39.66 -20.30 -18.62
C GLN A 611 38.77 -21.54 -18.54
N THR A 612 37.53 -21.43 -19.01
CA THR A 612 36.51 -22.49 -18.97
C THR A 612 35.86 -22.59 -20.37
N PRO A 613 36.47 -23.34 -21.31
CA PRO A 613 36.04 -23.37 -22.72
C PRO A 613 34.63 -23.93 -22.96
N ASP A 614 34.07 -24.66 -22.00
CA ASP A 614 32.75 -25.27 -22.00
C ASP A 614 31.76 -24.56 -21.05
N ALA A 615 32.06 -23.32 -20.65
CA ALA A 615 31.24 -22.56 -19.71
C ALA A 615 29.78 -22.43 -20.16
N ARG A 616 28.89 -22.42 -19.17
CA ARG A 616 27.48 -22.06 -19.31
C ARG A 616 27.33 -20.58 -18.98
N VAL A 617 26.81 -19.81 -19.91
CA VAL A 617 26.75 -18.36 -19.80
C VAL A 617 25.34 -17.86 -20.12
N LEU A 618 24.72 -17.24 -19.13
CA LEU A 618 23.59 -16.36 -19.28
C LEU A 618 24.11 -14.95 -19.57
N LEU A 619 23.84 -14.43 -20.75
CA LEU A 619 24.32 -13.14 -21.21
C LEU A 619 23.16 -12.16 -21.26
N GLU A 620 23.27 -11.02 -20.59
CA GLU A 620 22.27 -9.96 -20.73
C GLU A 620 22.32 -9.35 -22.14
N LYS A 621 21.19 -8.85 -22.63
CA LYS A 621 21.13 -8.20 -23.93
C LYS A 621 21.49 -6.69 -23.86
N PRO A 622 21.90 -6.06 -24.98
CA PRO A 622 22.37 -6.66 -26.23
C PRO A 622 23.56 -7.61 -26.02
N ALA A 623 23.65 -8.69 -26.81
CA ALA A 623 24.72 -9.67 -26.65
C ALA A 623 26.13 -9.07 -26.85
N CYS A 624 26.28 -8.15 -27.80
CA CYS A 624 27.50 -7.39 -28.07
C CYS A 624 27.15 -6.07 -28.78
N GLN A 625 28.14 -5.22 -29.00
CA GLN A 625 27.99 -4.08 -29.90
C GLN A 625 27.96 -4.58 -31.36
N GLY A 626 27.24 -3.90 -32.24
CA GLY A 626 27.03 -4.41 -33.61
C GLY A 626 28.30 -4.51 -34.47
N HIS A 627 29.36 -3.75 -34.19
CA HIS A 627 30.65 -3.92 -34.86
C HIS A 627 31.44 -5.13 -34.32
N GLU A 628 31.01 -5.71 -33.20
CA GLU A 628 31.63 -6.88 -32.57
C GLU A 628 30.92 -8.19 -32.95
N ILE A 629 29.85 -8.14 -33.75
CA ILE A 629 29.04 -9.33 -34.09
C ILE A 629 29.90 -10.44 -34.68
N ASP A 630 30.71 -10.14 -35.70
CA ASP A 630 31.55 -11.14 -36.36
C ASP A 630 32.66 -11.67 -35.43
N ALA A 631 33.13 -10.84 -34.49
CA ALA A 631 34.11 -11.25 -33.47
C ALA A 631 33.49 -12.13 -32.38
N LEU A 632 32.22 -11.90 -32.02
CA LEU A 632 31.45 -12.76 -31.14
C LEU A 632 31.16 -14.11 -31.81
N GLU A 633 30.74 -14.12 -33.07
CA GLU A 633 30.54 -15.36 -33.84
C GLU A 633 31.84 -16.18 -33.91
N ALA A 634 32.96 -15.55 -34.26
CA ALA A 634 34.27 -16.22 -34.28
C ALA A 634 34.68 -16.77 -32.90
N LEU A 635 34.36 -16.06 -31.81
CA LEU A 635 34.61 -16.54 -30.45
C LEU A 635 33.77 -17.79 -30.12
N LEU A 636 32.48 -17.76 -30.45
CA LEU A 636 31.58 -18.89 -30.21
C LEU A 636 31.92 -20.10 -31.10
N ASP A 637 32.31 -19.86 -32.36
CA ASP A 637 32.76 -20.92 -33.28
C ASP A 637 34.06 -21.59 -32.84
N SER A 638 34.96 -20.84 -32.18
CA SER A 638 36.18 -21.41 -31.58
C SER A 638 35.94 -22.12 -30.26
N HIS A 639 34.77 -21.94 -29.63
CA HIS A 639 34.39 -22.55 -28.35
C HIS A 639 33.05 -23.28 -28.46
N ARG A 640 32.95 -24.25 -29.39
CA ARG A 640 31.69 -24.95 -29.72
C ARG A 640 31.03 -25.70 -28.56
N ASN A 641 31.79 -25.96 -27.48
CA ASN A 641 31.27 -26.63 -26.28
C ASN A 641 30.66 -25.65 -25.27
N ALA A 642 30.94 -24.35 -25.41
CA ALA A 642 30.32 -23.33 -24.58
C ALA A 642 28.82 -23.24 -24.87
N ARG A 643 28.03 -22.98 -23.82
CA ARG A 643 26.58 -22.78 -23.93
C ARG A 643 26.27 -21.35 -23.57
N VAL A 644 25.79 -20.56 -24.52
CA VAL A 644 25.50 -19.14 -24.31
C VAL A 644 24.03 -18.85 -24.61
N ALA A 645 23.32 -18.32 -23.62
CA ALA A 645 21.93 -17.90 -23.73
C ALA A 645 21.84 -16.39 -23.57
N VAL A 646 21.27 -15.70 -24.55
CA VAL A 646 21.00 -14.26 -24.44
C VAL A 646 19.63 -14.05 -23.82
N THR A 647 19.56 -13.26 -22.76
CA THR A 647 18.30 -13.04 -22.02
C THR A 647 17.43 -12.05 -22.77
N ASP A 648 16.35 -12.54 -23.39
CA ASP A 648 15.37 -11.70 -24.06
C ASP A 648 14.00 -11.76 -23.37
N GLN A 649 13.75 -10.75 -22.53
CA GLN A 649 12.62 -10.71 -21.60
C GLN A 649 11.26 -10.97 -22.27
N TYR A 650 11.00 -10.43 -23.47
CA TYR A 650 9.67 -10.57 -24.10
C TYR A 650 9.52 -11.78 -25.01
N GLN A 651 10.61 -12.45 -25.40
CA GLN A 651 10.53 -13.62 -26.28
C GLN A 651 9.68 -14.75 -25.67
N HIS A 652 9.67 -14.80 -24.33
CA HIS A 652 9.05 -15.86 -23.55
C HIS A 652 7.93 -15.37 -22.64
N ALA A 653 7.46 -14.13 -22.86
CA ALA A 653 6.42 -13.55 -22.04
C ALA A 653 5.07 -14.23 -22.29
N ARG A 654 4.46 -14.73 -21.21
CA ARG A 654 3.17 -15.43 -21.21
C ARG A 654 2.04 -14.55 -21.77
N VAL A 655 2.12 -13.24 -21.58
CA VAL A 655 1.17 -12.29 -22.16
C VAL A 655 1.07 -12.40 -23.69
N LEU A 656 2.17 -12.73 -24.39
CA LEU A 656 2.16 -12.90 -25.84
C LEU A 656 1.51 -14.22 -26.25
N ASP A 657 1.61 -15.26 -25.42
CA ASP A 657 0.92 -16.53 -25.66
C ASP A 657 -0.59 -16.35 -25.55
N VAL A 658 -1.04 -15.58 -24.57
CA VAL A 658 -2.46 -15.23 -24.43
C VAL A 658 -2.91 -14.40 -25.62
N LEU A 659 -2.12 -13.40 -26.04
CA LEU A 659 -2.43 -12.58 -27.21
C LEU A 659 -2.60 -13.43 -28.48
N ASN A 660 -1.65 -14.33 -28.76
CA ASN A 660 -1.73 -15.27 -29.89
C ASN A 660 -2.94 -16.20 -29.79
N THR A 661 -3.22 -16.74 -28.60
CA THR A 661 -4.38 -17.61 -28.37
C THR A 661 -5.69 -16.88 -28.65
N LEU A 662 -5.78 -15.61 -28.25
CA LEU A 662 -6.96 -14.79 -28.50
C LEU A 662 -7.12 -14.47 -29.99
N VAL A 663 -6.03 -14.17 -30.71
CA VAL A 663 -6.07 -14.00 -32.18
C VAL A 663 -6.65 -15.24 -32.83
N MET A 664 -6.12 -16.43 -32.52
CA MET A 664 -6.61 -17.70 -33.06
C MET A 664 -8.06 -18.01 -32.65
N ARG A 665 -8.48 -17.59 -31.45
CA ARG A 665 -9.84 -17.83 -30.95
C ARG A 665 -10.88 -16.94 -31.64
N PHE A 666 -10.59 -15.65 -31.81
CA PHE A 666 -11.55 -14.68 -32.31
C PHE A 666 -11.49 -14.49 -33.84
N GLU A 667 -10.36 -14.80 -34.46
CA GLU A 667 -10.09 -14.69 -35.90
C GLU A 667 -9.31 -15.92 -36.42
N PRO A 668 -9.85 -17.15 -36.30
CA PRO A 668 -9.12 -18.39 -36.61
C PRO A 668 -8.63 -18.52 -38.06
N GLU A 669 -9.35 -17.90 -39.00
CA GLU A 669 -9.09 -17.98 -40.45
C GLU A 669 -8.49 -16.69 -41.02
N ALA A 670 -8.34 -15.64 -40.20
CA ALA A 670 -7.88 -14.34 -40.67
C ALA A 670 -6.37 -14.17 -40.36
N PRO A 671 -5.52 -13.91 -41.36
CA PRO A 671 -4.12 -13.64 -41.09
C PRO A 671 -3.97 -12.30 -40.35
N ILE A 672 -2.89 -12.18 -39.58
CA ILE A 672 -2.49 -10.89 -38.99
C ILE A 672 -2.05 -9.96 -40.12
N ASP A 673 -2.73 -8.81 -40.27
CA ASP A 673 -2.43 -7.81 -41.29
C ASP A 673 -1.65 -6.60 -40.75
N HIS A 674 -1.64 -6.42 -39.42
CA HIS A 674 -0.93 -5.33 -38.77
C HIS A 674 -0.42 -5.70 -37.37
N ILE A 675 0.84 -5.35 -37.08
CA ILE A 675 1.44 -5.40 -35.74
C ILE A 675 2.05 -4.03 -35.43
N GLY A 676 1.51 -3.35 -34.43
CA GLY A 676 2.05 -2.11 -33.88
C GLY A 676 2.66 -2.35 -32.50
N ILE A 677 3.88 -1.84 -32.27
CA ILE A 677 4.58 -1.98 -30.98
C ILE A 677 5.15 -0.61 -30.59
N THR A 678 4.78 -0.14 -29.41
CA THR A 678 5.29 1.12 -28.85
C THR A 678 5.91 0.85 -27.50
N PHE A 679 7.23 0.82 -27.45
CA PHE A 679 8.01 0.62 -26.22
C PHE A 679 8.89 1.85 -25.99
N THR A 680 8.57 2.68 -25.00
CA THR A 680 9.34 3.86 -24.63
C THR A 680 9.86 3.74 -23.20
N LYS A 681 10.96 4.44 -22.91
CA LYS A 681 11.44 4.67 -21.56
C LYS A 681 12.13 6.02 -21.48
N ASP A 682 11.57 6.99 -20.76
CA ASP A 682 12.22 8.27 -20.47
C ASP A 682 13.48 8.03 -19.63
N ARG A 683 14.63 8.36 -20.21
CA ARG A 683 15.95 8.20 -19.63
C ARG A 683 16.60 9.55 -19.37
N THR A 684 15.86 10.66 -19.43
CA THR A 684 16.40 12.02 -19.27
C THR A 684 17.19 12.15 -17.96
N ASP A 685 16.64 11.64 -16.85
CA ASP A 685 17.31 11.62 -15.55
C ASP A 685 18.53 10.69 -15.55
N ASP A 686 18.41 9.48 -16.11
CA ASP A 686 19.53 8.53 -16.26
C ASP A 686 20.72 9.19 -17.00
N ILE A 687 20.42 9.89 -18.09
CA ILE A 687 21.39 10.57 -18.97
C ILE A 687 21.99 11.80 -18.28
N ALA A 688 21.20 12.58 -17.54
CA ALA A 688 21.69 13.72 -16.76
C ALA A 688 22.75 13.33 -15.73
N HIS A 689 22.66 12.10 -15.20
CA HIS A 689 23.64 11.53 -14.26
C HIS A 689 24.78 10.77 -14.96
N GLY A 690 24.95 10.95 -16.28
CA GLY A 690 26.05 10.34 -17.04
C GLY A 690 25.88 8.84 -17.30
N ARG A 691 24.70 8.27 -17.07
CA ARG A 691 24.41 6.85 -17.29
C ARG A 691 23.69 6.65 -18.63
N PHE A 692 23.81 5.44 -19.19
CA PHE A 692 23.10 5.05 -20.42
C PHE A 692 23.31 6.07 -21.57
N ILE A 693 24.57 6.41 -21.84
CA ILE A 693 24.95 7.25 -22.98
C ILE A 693 25.43 6.31 -24.10
N ASP A 694 24.53 5.93 -24.99
CA ASP A 694 24.84 5.16 -26.20
C ASP A 694 24.84 6.08 -27.42
N ARG A 695 26.05 6.44 -27.87
CA ARG A 695 26.25 7.24 -29.09
C ARG A 695 26.29 6.40 -30.36
N PHE A 696 26.32 5.08 -30.21
CA PHE A 696 26.35 4.15 -31.32
C PHE A 696 24.91 3.85 -31.76
N TYR A 697 24.06 3.25 -30.93
CA TYR A 697 22.72 2.83 -31.37
C TYR A 697 21.61 3.82 -31.01
N GLY A 698 21.83 4.75 -30.09
CA GLY A 698 20.77 5.63 -29.59
C GLY A 698 19.55 4.81 -29.12
N VAL A 699 18.34 5.26 -29.45
CA VAL A 699 17.07 4.59 -29.13
C VAL A 699 17.02 3.11 -29.57
N LEU A 700 17.72 2.75 -30.64
CA LEU A 700 17.74 1.38 -31.17
C LEU A 700 18.40 0.38 -30.20
N GLY A 701 19.36 0.85 -29.39
CA GLY A 701 20.10 0.01 -28.44
C GLY A 701 19.33 -0.31 -27.16
N TYR A 702 18.24 0.43 -26.87
CA TYR A 702 17.49 0.30 -25.63
C TYR A 702 16.26 -0.59 -25.77
N GLU A 703 15.27 -0.15 -26.54
CA GLU A 703 13.94 -0.78 -26.58
C GLU A 703 13.72 -1.62 -27.84
N TRP A 704 14.51 -1.40 -28.90
CA TRP A 704 14.28 -2.03 -30.21
C TRP A 704 14.41 -3.55 -30.15
N LEU A 705 15.40 -4.09 -29.43
CA LEU A 705 15.53 -5.53 -29.24
C LEU A 705 14.30 -6.14 -28.54
N HIS A 706 13.71 -5.43 -27.56
CA HIS A 706 12.47 -5.89 -26.93
C HIS A 706 11.31 -5.95 -27.93
N MET A 707 11.20 -4.97 -28.82
CA MET A 707 10.17 -4.97 -29.87
C MET A 707 10.40 -6.07 -30.92
N LEU A 708 11.66 -6.32 -31.31
CA LEU A 708 12.01 -7.41 -32.23
C LEU A 708 11.72 -8.79 -31.61
N ALA A 709 11.88 -8.95 -30.29
CA ALA A 709 11.51 -10.17 -29.58
C ALA A 709 10.00 -10.45 -29.63
N VAL A 710 9.19 -9.40 -29.51
CA VAL A 710 7.73 -9.48 -29.67
C VAL A 710 7.38 -9.86 -31.11
N LEU A 711 7.98 -9.21 -32.11
CA LEU A 711 7.77 -9.57 -33.52
C LEU A 711 8.11 -11.03 -33.78
N ARG A 712 9.22 -11.54 -33.24
CA ARG A 712 9.59 -12.96 -33.36
C ARG A 712 8.51 -13.91 -32.84
N ARG A 713 7.74 -13.49 -31.83
CA ARG A 713 6.66 -14.31 -31.25
C ARG A 713 5.34 -14.22 -32.02
N LEU A 714 5.06 -13.09 -32.65
CA LEU A 714 3.78 -12.81 -33.31
C LEU A 714 3.81 -13.01 -34.83
N MET A 715 4.98 -12.90 -35.46
CA MET A 715 5.14 -13.03 -36.91
C MET A 715 5.45 -14.48 -37.33
N PRO A 716 4.96 -14.92 -38.50
CA PRO A 716 5.48 -16.11 -39.16
C PRO A 716 7.00 -16.00 -39.42
N THR A 717 7.72 -17.12 -39.33
CA THR A 717 9.19 -17.15 -39.46
C THR A 717 9.70 -16.58 -40.78
N GLU A 718 9.03 -16.87 -41.90
CA GLU A 718 9.40 -16.34 -43.21
C GLU A 718 9.27 -14.81 -43.26
N SER A 719 8.15 -14.28 -42.77
CA SER A 719 7.89 -12.84 -42.70
C SER A 719 8.87 -12.13 -41.75
N LEU A 720 9.21 -12.74 -40.62
CA LEU A 720 10.24 -12.23 -39.72
C LEU A 720 11.61 -12.16 -40.40
N ASN A 721 12.02 -13.22 -41.09
CA ASN A 721 13.30 -13.26 -41.80
C ASN A 721 13.35 -12.22 -42.92
N ALA A 722 12.25 -12.07 -43.68
CA ALA A 722 12.13 -11.04 -44.70
C ALA A 722 12.26 -9.63 -44.10
N TYR A 723 11.63 -9.38 -42.94
CA TYR A 723 11.73 -8.10 -42.23
C TYR A 723 13.16 -7.82 -41.71
N LEU A 724 13.78 -8.79 -41.03
CA LEU A 724 15.12 -8.63 -40.45
C LEU A 724 16.21 -8.43 -41.51
N THR A 725 16.05 -9.02 -42.69
CA THR A 725 17.01 -8.92 -43.79
C THR A 725 16.75 -7.75 -44.74
N ALA A 726 15.56 -7.14 -44.68
CA ALA A 726 15.18 -6.03 -45.55
C ALA A 726 16.15 -4.85 -45.45
N SER A 727 16.33 -4.12 -46.55
CA SER A 727 17.05 -2.84 -46.54
C SER A 727 16.24 -1.79 -45.76
N PRO A 728 16.87 -1.00 -44.86
CA PRO A 728 16.21 0.14 -44.21
C PRO A 728 15.49 1.10 -45.16
N ARG A 729 15.93 1.19 -46.42
CA ARG A 729 15.32 2.03 -47.47
C ARG A 729 13.89 1.62 -47.84
N ARG A 730 13.47 0.41 -47.49
CA ARG A 730 12.11 -0.10 -47.75
C ARG A 730 11.13 0.25 -46.63
N SER A 731 11.62 0.80 -45.52
CA SER A 731 10.79 1.26 -44.41
C SER A 731 10.62 2.78 -44.45
N GLU A 732 9.46 3.26 -44.01
CA GLU A 732 9.27 4.68 -43.68
C GLU A 732 9.84 4.91 -42.27
N LEU A 733 10.79 5.83 -42.15
CA LEU A 733 11.48 6.13 -40.90
C LEU A 733 11.25 7.58 -40.49
N TRP A 734 10.83 7.80 -39.25
CA TRP A 734 10.77 9.12 -38.62
C TRP A 734 11.69 9.12 -37.40
N ALA A 735 12.82 9.82 -37.51
CA ALA A 735 13.84 9.87 -36.47
C ALA A 735 13.94 11.27 -35.84
N THR A 736 14.06 11.31 -34.51
CA THR A 736 14.45 12.51 -33.76
C THR A 736 15.92 12.38 -33.39
N TYR A 737 16.74 13.33 -33.85
CA TYR A 737 18.18 13.35 -33.57
C TYR A 737 18.47 14.18 -32.33
N ASP A 738 19.40 13.70 -31.52
CA ASP A 738 19.89 14.37 -30.31
C ASP A 738 21.42 14.47 -30.35
N GLU A 739 21.97 15.65 -30.02
CA GLU A 739 23.42 15.90 -30.14
C GLU A 739 24.28 15.03 -29.19
N ARG A 740 23.70 14.57 -28.07
CA ARG A 740 24.39 13.76 -27.07
C ARG A 740 24.19 12.26 -27.29
N LEU A 741 23.09 11.86 -27.94
CA LEU A 741 22.58 10.48 -27.98
C LEU A 741 22.37 9.89 -29.38
N PHE A 742 22.77 10.59 -30.45
CA PHE A 742 22.54 10.21 -31.85
C PHE A 742 21.05 10.26 -32.27
N VAL A 743 20.24 9.23 -31.96
CA VAL A 743 18.79 9.19 -32.23
C VAL A 743 18.06 8.94 -30.92
N SER A 744 17.22 9.87 -30.49
CA SER A 744 16.50 9.81 -29.21
C SER A 744 15.07 9.29 -29.35
N ALA A 745 14.47 9.33 -30.54
CA ALA A 745 13.19 8.70 -30.86
C ALA A 745 13.17 8.21 -32.30
N LEU A 746 12.47 7.10 -32.56
CA LEU A 746 12.34 6.51 -33.89
C LEU A 746 10.98 5.81 -34.03
N THR A 747 10.29 6.10 -35.14
CA THR A 747 9.19 5.28 -35.67
C THR A 747 9.64 4.63 -36.97
N GLU A 748 9.45 3.33 -37.09
CA GLU A 748 9.61 2.57 -38.32
C GLU A 748 8.27 1.98 -38.75
N ARG A 749 7.87 2.21 -40.01
CA ARG A 749 6.80 1.48 -40.66
C ARG A 749 7.34 0.68 -41.83
N ALA A 750 7.04 -0.62 -41.84
CA ALA A 750 7.47 -1.53 -42.88
C ALA A 750 6.31 -2.40 -43.35
N SER A 751 6.27 -2.69 -44.66
CA SER A 751 5.37 -3.67 -45.24
C SER A 751 6.16 -4.92 -45.61
N VAL A 752 5.71 -6.07 -45.13
CA VAL A 752 6.31 -7.38 -45.37
C VAL A 752 5.31 -8.19 -46.19
N THR A 753 5.71 -8.55 -47.41
CA THR A 753 4.89 -9.40 -48.30
C THR A 753 5.64 -10.71 -48.54
N THR A 754 5.02 -11.83 -48.17
CA THR A 754 5.44 -13.20 -48.53
C THR A 754 4.39 -13.83 -49.45
N ALA A 755 4.55 -15.10 -49.83
CA ALA A 755 3.57 -15.79 -50.68
C ALA A 755 2.15 -15.81 -50.07
N ASP A 756 2.06 -15.92 -48.74
CA ASP A 756 0.81 -16.15 -48.02
C ASP A 756 0.39 -14.99 -47.09
N THR A 757 1.23 -13.97 -46.92
CA THR A 757 0.95 -12.87 -45.98
C THR A 757 1.31 -11.49 -46.51
N HIS A 758 0.44 -10.52 -46.24
CA HIS A 758 0.76 -9.10 -46.36
C HIS A 758 0.59 -8.45 -44.99
N LEU A 759 1.71 -8.14 -44.35
CA LEU A 759 1.77 -7.70 -42.97
C LEU A 759 2.41 -6.32 -42.88
N ARG A 760 1.74 -5.38 -42.21
CA ARG A 760 2.31 -4.09 -41.85
C ARG A 760 2.86 -4.12 -40.43
N VAL A 761 4.09 -3.67 -40.27
CA VAL A 761 4.79 -3.58 -38.98
C VAL A 761 5.03 -2.12 -38.67
N GLU A 762 4.64 -1.68 -37.47
CA GLU A 762 4.92 -0.35 -36.95
C GLU A 762 5.64 -0.47 -35.60
N LEU A 763 6.90 -0.03 -35.53
CA LEU A 763 7.70 -0.03 -34.31
C LEU A 763 7.99 1.40 -33.89
N THR A 764 7.77 1.74 -32.62
CA THR A 764 8.13 3.07 -32.11
C THR A 764 8.73 3.05 -30.71
N SER A 765 9.75 3.88 -30.52
CA SER A 765 10.40 4.11 -29.22
C SER A 765 10.88 5.55 -29.06
N SER A 766 11.04 5.98 -27.80
CA SER A 766 11.62 7.26 -27.38
C SER A 766 12.35 7.10 -26.04
N ILE A 767 13.46 7.84 -25.87
CA ILE A 767 14.27 7.86 -24.64
C ILE A 767 14.38 9.24 -23.95
N THR A 768 13.84 10.32 -24.50
CA THR A 768 13.99 11.69 -23.95
C THR A 768 12.67 12.46 -23.76
N SER A 769 11.52 11.79 -23.91
CA SER A 769 10.18 12.25 -23.53
C SER A 769 9.14 11.16 -23.84
N PRO A 770 8.01 11.07 -23.10
CA PRO A 770 6.86 10.26 -23.50
C PRO A 770 6.11 10.98 -24.63
N THR A 771 6.74 11.09 -25.79
CA THR A 771 6.09 11.62 -26.98
C THR A 771 5.14 10.56 -27.51
N VAL A 772 3.84 10.89 -27.52
CA VAL A 772 2.77 10.08 -28.10
C VAL A 772 3.12 9.73 -29.54
N VAL A 773 3.03 8.44 -29.85
CA VAL A 773 3.13 7.89 -31.20
C VAL A 773 1.74 7.90 -31.80
N LEU A 774 1.62 8.42 -33.03
CA LEU A 774 0.39 8.44 -33.82
C LEU A 774 -0.33 7.08 -33.79
N GLY A 775 -1.57 7.05 -33.28
CA GLY A 775 -2.45 5.88 -33.35
C GLY A 775 -3.02 5.38 -32.02
N SER A 776 -2.46 5.76 -30.87
CA SER A 776 -3.13 5.62 -29.57
C SER A 776 -4.15 6.74 -29.37
N THR A 777 -5.25 6.42 -28.69
CA THR A 777 -6.42 7.25 -28.33
C THR A 777 -6.13 8.75 -28.17
N PRO A 778 -7.02 9.66 -28.60
CA PRO A 778 -6.73 11.09 -28.67
C PRO A 778 -6.32 11.63 -27.30
N ARG A 779 -5.21 12.38 -27.25
CA ARG A 779 -5.15 13.50 -26.30
C ARG A 779 -6.30 14.44 -26.68
N ARG A 780 -7.30 14.56 -25.82
CA ARG A 780 -8.13 15.76 -25.84
C ARG A 780 -7.30 16.92 -25.31
N CYS A 781 -7.41 18.02 -26.03
CA CYS A 781 -6.80 19.32 -25.79
C CYS A 781 -7.06 19.83 -24.37
N ASP A 782 -6.18 20.74 -23.97
CA ASP A 782 -6.42 21.79 -22.98
C ASP A 782 -7.91 22.09 -22.81
N ASP A 783 -8.42 21.80 -21.60
CA ASP A 783 -9.63 22.31 -20.95
C ASP A 783 -10.12 21.28 -19.91
N GLY A 784 -9.60 21.37 -18.68
CA GLY A 784 -10.17 20.72 -17.49
C GLY A 784 -9.97 19.21 -17.39
N LEU A 785 -9.06 18.79 -16.52
CA LEU A 785 -9.00 17.39 -16.04
C LEU A 785 -10.38 16.99 -15.50
N GLY A 786 -11.02 16.00 -16.14
CA GLY A 786 -12.26 15.40 -15.67
C GLY A 786 -12.08 14.82 -14.25
N ARG A 787 -13.12 14.92 -13.42
CA ARG A 787 -13.18 14.55 -11.98
C ARG A 787 -12.77 13.11 -11.61
N TRP A 788 -12.30 12.30 -12.56
CA TRP A 788 -12.06 10.86 -12.40
C TRP A 788 -10.68 10.37 -12.89
N GLN A 789 -9.75 11.25 -13.25
CA GLN A 789 -8.38 10.83 -13.51
C GLN A 789 -7.50 11.04 -12.26
N ARG A 790 -7.05 9.94 -11.67
CA ARG A 790 -6.04 9.93 -10.60
C ARG A 790 -4.65 10.17 -11.20
N SER A 791 -3.79 10.82 -10.44
CA SER A 791 -2.39 11.05 -10.83
C SER A 791 -1.69 9.73 -11.16
N LEU A 792 -0.99 9.70 -12.30
CA LEU A 792 -0.06 8.63 -12.66
C LEU A 792 0.97 8.42 -11.55
N ARG A 793 1.53 7.21 -11.41
CA ARG A 793 2.67 6.98 -10.51
C ARG A 793 3.76 8.03 -10.81
N PRO A 794 4.40 8.65 -9.79
CA PRO A 794 5.39 9.72 -9.98
C PRO A 794 6.64 9.33 -10.79
N THR A 795 6.77 8.07 -11.21
CA THR A 795 7.96 7.47 -11.81
C THR A 795 7.65 6.67 -13.08
N ASP A 796 6.53 6.92 -13.77
CA ASP A 796 6.26 6.23 -15.04
C ASP A 796 7.15 6.78 -16.15
N ASP A 797 8.38 6.27 -16.17
CA ASP A 797 9.33 6.45 -17.25
C ASP A 797 8.95 5.62 -18.49
N ARG A 798 8.13 4.56 -18.37
CA ARG A 798 7.88 3.60 -19.45
C ARG A 798 6.49 3.72 -20.09
N HIS A 799 6.42 3.36 -21.38
CA HIS A 799 5.15 3.06 -22.04
C HIS A 799 5.34 1.88 -22.99
N ARG A 800 4.66 0.76 -22.74
CA ARG A 800 4.82 -0.51 -23.47
C ARG A 800 3.47 -1.05 -23.86
N HIS A 801 3.22 -1.05 -25.16
CA HIS A 801 1.95 -1.39 -25.75
C HIS A 801 2.14 -2.17 -27.04
N ILE A 802 1.31 -3.18 -27.26
CA ILE A 802 1.28 -3.97 -28.48
C ILE A 802 -0.14 -3.96 -29.02
N THR A 803 -0.28 -3.77 -30.32
CA THR A 803 -1.56 -3.85 -31.04
C THR A 803 -1.41 -4.81 -32.21
N VAL A 804 -2.33 -5.74 -32.34
CA VAL A 804 -2.41 -6.70 -33.45
C VAL A 804 -3.76 -6.55 -34.12
N HIS A 805 -3.81 -6.46 -35.44
CA HIS A 805 -5.05 -6.54 -36.19
C HIS A 805 -5.08 -7.82 -37.02
N ALA A 806 -6.21 -8.51 -36.95
CA ALA A 806 -6.54 -9.64 -37.80
C ALA A 806 -8.03 -9.54 -38.15
N GLY A 807 -8.37 -9.68 -39.44
CA GLY A 807 -9.75 -9.61 -39.91
C GLY A 807 -10.43 -8.28 -39.54
N ARG A 808 -11.43 -8.32 -38.66
CA ARG A 808 -12.17 -7.12 -38.19
C ARG A 808 -11.88 -6.77 -36.73
N THR A 809 -10.91 -7.43 -36.12
CA THR A 809 -10.67 -7.38 -34.68
C THR A 809 -9.31 -6.78 -34.38
N ARG A 810 -9.30 -5.92 -33.36
CA ARG A 810 -8.09 -5.38 -32.75
C ARG A 810 -7.82 -6.11 -31.45
N PHE A 811 -6.59 -6.56 -31.27
CA PHE A 811 -6.09 -7.17 -30.05
C PHE A 811 -5.04 -6.25 -29.47
N THR A 812 -5.11 -6.01 -28.17
CA THR A 812 -4.29 -5.00 -27.52
C THR A 812 -3.69 -5.57 -26.25
N ALA A 813 -2.37 -5.55 -26.12
CA ALA A 813 -1.67 -5.88 -24.88
C ALA A 813 -1.05 -4.63 -24.27
N HIS A 814 -1.58 -4.20 -23.12
CA HIS A 814 -1.00 -3.19 -22.25
C HIS A 814 -0.02 -3.87 -21.31
N LEU A 815 1.27 -3.53 -21.43
CA LEU A 815 2.32 -4.19 -20.66
C LEU A 815 2.79 -3.35 -19.47
N ASP A 816 3.08 -2.07 -19.68
CA ASP A 816 3.54 -1.16 -18.62
C ASP A 816 3.47 0.32 -19.10
N PRO A 817 2.78 1.24 -18.41
CA PRO A 817 1.86 1.01 -17.32
C PRO A 817 0.55 0.41 -17.82
N VAL A 818 -0.12 -0.34 -16.94
CA VAL A 818 -1.45 -0.86 -17.20
C VAL A 818 -2.45 -0.09 -16.38
N THR A 819 -3.37 0.59 -17.07
CA THR A 819 -4.44 1.34 -16.44
C THR A 819 -5.76 0.58 -16.60
N ALA A 820 -6.41 0.29 -15.48
CA ALA A 820 -7.76 -0.25 -15.43
C ALA A 820 -8.77 0.78 -15.97
N PRO A 821 -9.95 0.36 -16.44
CA PRO A 821 -10.97 1.26 -17.01
C PRO A 821 -11.39 2.45 -16.11
N ASP A 822 -11.20 2.35 -14.80
CA ASP A 822 -11.53 3.36 -13.80
C ASP A 822 -10.37 4.31 -13.44
N GLY A 823 -9.22 4.18 -14.13
CA GLY A 823 -8.06 5.05 -13.98
C GLY A 823 -7.00 4.57 -12.98
N TRP A 824 -7.14 3.38 -12.38
CA TRP A 824 -6.11 2.80 -11.52
C TRP A 824 -4.98 2.16 -12.31
N GLN A 825 -3.73 2.34 -11.86
CA GLN A 825 -2.60 1.62 -12.43
C GLN A 825 -2.33 0.31 -11.68
N LEU A 826 -2.19 -0.79 -12.42
CA LEU A 826 -1.82 -2.09 -11.86
C LEU A 826 -0.33 -2.14 -11.49
N ASN A 827 0.03 -3.04 -10.57
CA ASN A 827 1.43 -3.30 -10.21
C ASN A 827 2.27 -3.74 -11.43
N ARG A 828 3.60 -3.56 -11.35
CA ARG A 828 4.51 -4.12 -12.37
C ARG A 828 4.27 -5.64 -12.48
N ASN A 829 4.51 -6.19 -13.67
CA ASN A 829 4.24 -7.60 -14.00
C ASN A 829 2.74 -8.00 -14.05
N LEU A 830 1.81 -7.04 -13.92
CA LEU A 830 0.40 -7.24 -14.29
C LEU A 830 0.15 -6.60 -15.65
N HIS A 831 -0.11 -7.43 -16.65
CA HIS A 831 -0.40 -7.03 -18.02
C HIS A 831 -1.91 -7.11 -18.28
N ARG A 832 -2.46 -6.28 -19.16
CA ARG A 832 -3.88 -6.37 -19.56
C ARG A 832 -3.99 -6.62 -21.05
N VAL A 833 -4.80 -7.60 -21.44
CA VAL A 833 -5.07 -7.91 -22.84
C VAL A 833 -6.54 -7.69 -23.13
N THR A 834 -6.84 -6.88 -24.14
CA THR A 834 -8.20 -6.63 -24.62
C THR A 834 -8.38 -7.07 -26.06
N VAL A 835 -9.62 -7.45 -26.38
CA VAL A 835 -10.06 -7.79 -27.74
C VAL A 835 -11.23 -6.89 -28.09
N GLU A 836 -11.13 -6.16 -29.19
CA GLU A 836 -12.11 -5.16 -29.61
C GLU A 836 -12.55 -5.39 -31.06
N ARG A 837 -13.86 -5.38 -31.31
CA ARG A 837 -14.44 -5.48 -32.65
C ARG A 837 -15.58 -4.48 -32.78
N GLY A 838 -15.53 -3.62 -33.80
CA GLY A 838 -16.59 -2.64 -34.04
C GLY A 838 -16.82 -1.61 -32.92
N GLY A 839 -15.84 -1.40 -32.04
CA GLY A 839 -15.94 -0.50 -30.88
C GLY A 839 -16.43 -1.17 -29.59
N GLU A 840 -16.72 -2.47 -29.60
CA GLU A 840 -17.10 -3.25 -28.42
C GLU A 840 -15.93 -4.11 -27.92
N ILE A 841 -15.75 -4.19 -26.60
CA ILE A 841 -14.77 -5.07 -25.96
C ILE A 841 -15.38 -6.47 -25.81
N LEU A 842 -14.78 -7.45 -26.49
CA LEU A 842 -15.20 -8.85 -26.49
C LEU A 842 -14.48 -9.70 -25.42
N HIS A 843 -13.29 -9.26 -24.99
CA HIS A 843 -12.47 -9.93 -23.97
C HIS A 843 -11.62 -8.90 -23.25
N ASP A 844 -11.45 -9.06 -21.94
CA ASP A 844 -10.62 -8.21 -21.08
C ASP A 844 -10.05 -9.06 -19.94
N GLU A 845 -8.73 -9.23 -19.92
CA GLU A 845 -8.05 -10.10 -18.96
C GLU A 845 -6.78 -9.45 -18.44
N VAL A 846 -6.55 -9.60 -17.13
CA VAL A 846 -5.28 -9.23 -16.48
C VAL A 846 -4.46 -10.49 -16.26
N ILE A 847 -3.20 -10.44 -16.71
CA ILE A 847 -2.25 -11.54 -16.70
C ILE A 847 -1.08 -11.15 -15.81
N GLU A 848 -0.85 -11.94 -14.77
CA GLU A 848 0.39 -11.88 -13.99
C GLU A 848 1.50 -12.63 -14.73
N ASP A 849 2.53 -11.90 -15.13
CA ASP A 849 3.72 -12.42 -15.80
C ASP A 849 4.90 -11.49 -15.56
N SER A 850 6.05 -12.05 -15.22
CA SER A 850 7.31 -11.32 -15.21
C SER A 850 8.15 -11.78 -16.40
N PRO A 851 8.16 -11.03 -17.52
CA PRO A 851 8.90 -11.39 -18.73
C PRO A 851 10.39 -11.73 -18.45
N LEU A 852 11.03 -10.97 -17.56
CA LEU A 852 12.42 -11.23 -17.14
C LEU A 852 12.56 -12.56 -16.38
N HIS A 853 11.68 -12.84 -15.42
CA HIS A 853 11.72 -14.08 -14.64
C HIS A 853 11.52 -15.30 -15.54
N THR A 854 10.54 -15.21 -16.45
CA THR A 854 10.26 -16.27 -17.41
C THR A 854 11.43 -16.50 -18.36
N ALA A 855 12.05 -15.43 -18.89
CA ALA A 855 13.21 -15.53 -19.77
C ALA A 855 14.43 -16.17 -19.09
N ILE A 856 14.75 -15.77 -17.84
CA ILE A 856 15.88 -16.35 -17.09
C ILE A 856 15.64 -17.83 -16.82
N ARG A 857 14.43 -18.23 -16.39
CA ARG A 857 14.09 -19.65 -16.19
C ARG A 857 14.26 -20.47 -17.45
N GLN A 858 13.79 -19.97 -18.59
CA GLN A 858 13.94 -20.69 -19.85
C GLN A 858 15.40 -20.78 -20.29
N ALA A 859 16.19 -19.73 -20.07
CA ALA A 859 17.62 -19.77 -20.33
C ALA A 859 18.34 -20.77 -19.41
N ILE A 860 17.97 -20.87 -18.12
CA ILE A 860 18.50 -21.90 -17.21
C ILE A 860 18.22 -23.30 -17.76
N VAL A 861 16.98 -23.58 -18.16
CA VAL A 861 16.61 -24.89 -18.74
C VAL A 861 17.43 -25.18 -19.99
N MET A 862 17.64 -24.19 -20.85
CA MET A 862 18.45 -24.34 -22.07
C MET A 862 19.93 -24.58 -21.76
N LEU A 863 20.49 -23.90 -20.75
CA LEU A 863 21.91 -24.00 -20.40
C LEU A 863 22.24 -25.28 -19.63
N THR A 864 21.33 -25.72 -18.74
CA THR A 864 21.53 -26.86 -17.84
C THR A 864 20.95 -28.18 -18.38
N GLY A 865 20.09 -28.11 -19.39
CA GLY A 865 19.45 -29.27 -19.99
C GLY A 865 20.39 -30.21 -20.76
N PRO A 866 19.91 -31.42 -21.12
CA PRO A 866 20.71 -32.42 -21.83
C PRO A 866 20.97 -32.08 -23.30
N VAL A 867 20.18 -31.15 -23.88
CA VAL A 867 20.29 -30.72 -25.27
C VAL A 867 21.25 -29.54 -25.39
N THR A 868 22.14 -29.57 -26.38
CA THR A 868 23.04 -28.44 -26.67
C THR A 868 22.22 -27.23 -27.12
N ALA A 869 22.40 -26.09 -26.44
CA ALA A 869 21.77 -24.83 -26.79
C ALA A 869 22.20 -24.39 -28.20
N PRO A 870 21.28 -23.92 -29.07
CA PRO A 870 21.66 -23.32 -30.33
C PRO A 870 22.50 -22.05 -30.09
N PRO A 871 23.37 -21.66 -31.04
CA PRO A 871 24.09 -20.40 -30.93
C PRO A 871 23.11 -19.23 -30.83
N PRO A 872 23.47 -18.14 -30.11
CA PRO A 872 22.65 -16.94 -30.02
C PRO A 872 22.25 -16.41 -31.41
N ASP A 873 20.96 -16.10 -31.58
CA ASP A 873 20.48 -15.46 -32.81
C ASP A 873 20.85 -13.98 -32.83
N LEU A 874 21.82 -13.62 -33.69
CA LEU A 874 22.33 -12.26 -33.85
C LEU A 874 21.64 -11.49 -34.98
N ALA A 875 20.66 -12.08 -35.69
CA ALA A 875 19.94 -11.40 -36.77
C ALA A 875 19.25 -10.09 -36.33
N PRO A 876 18.61 -9.98 -35.15
CA PRO A 876 18.07 -8.72 -34.63
C PRO A 876 19.14 -7.64 -34.45
N LEU A 877 20.32 -8.00 -33.96
CA LEU A 877 21.44 -7.06 -33.80
C LEU A 877 21.95 -6.58 -35.16
N ARG A 878 22.05 -7.47 -36.14
CA ARG A 878 22.40 -7.09 -37.52
C ARG A 878 21.37 -6.14 -38.14
N ARG A 879 20.07 -6.32 -37.86
CA ARG A 879 19.01 -5.39 -38.31
C ARG A 879 19.17 -4.00 -37.67
N ILE A 880 19.38 -3.95 -36.36
CA ILE A 880 19.60 -2.70 -35.63
C ILE A 880 20.87 -1.99 -36.12
N ALA A 881 21.95 -2.74 -36.38
CA ALA A 881 23.18 -2.18 -36.92
C ALA A 881 22.97 -1.51 -38.29
N LYS A 882 22.28 -2.17 -39.22
CA LYS A 882 21.93 -1.61 -40.53
C LYS A 882 21.04 -0.37 -40.41
N LEU A 883 20.06 -0.38 -39.50
CA LEU A 883 19.20 0.79 -39.24
C LEU A 883 20.01 1.97 -38.70
N ALA A 884 20.89 1.72 -37.72
CA ALA A 884 21.74 2.77 -37.14
C ALA A 884 22.69 3.37 -38.18
N GLU A 885 23.35 2.54 -39.00
CA GLU A 885 24.19 3.01 -40.10
C GLU A 885 23.44 3.88 -41.10
N PHE A 886 22.23 3.43 -41.49
CA PHE A 886 21.38 4.18 -42.42
C PHE A 886 20.96 5.53 -41.85
N LEU A 887 20.54 5.58 -40.58
CA LEU A 887 20.16 6.82 -39.90
C LEU A 887 21.36 7.76 -39.73
N ARG A 888 22.56 7.25 -39.42
CA ARG A 888 23.78 8.08 -39.38
C ARG A 888 24.07 8.76 -40.71
N ALA A 889 23.88 8.04 -41.82
CA ALA A 889 24.06 8.61 -43.15
C ALA A 889 23.04 9.72 -43.48
N GLN A 890 21.91 9.77 -42.77
CA GLN A 890 20.84 10.77 -42.93
C GLN A 890 20.88 11.88 -41.88
N GLN A 891 21.82 11.85 -40.94
CA GLN A 891 21.90 12.84 -39.88
C GLN A 891 22.07 14.26 -40.49
N PRO A 892 21.22 15.23 -40.12
CA PRO A 892 21.33 16.59 -40.66
C PRO A 892 22.72 17.19 -40.40
N ARG A 893 23.40 17.69 -41.45
CA ARG A 893 24.66 18.41 -41.29
C ARG A 893 24.40 19.77 -40.62
N ARG A 894 25.22 20.14 -39.62
CA ARG A 894 25.16 21.47 -38.98
C ARG A 894 25.28 22.58 -40.05
N GLN A 895 24.38 23.56 -40.03
CA GLN A 895 24.68 24.87 -40.60
C GLN A 895 25.74 25.52 -39.70
N GLU A 896 26.93 25.79 -40.23
CA GLU A 896 27.90 26.66 -39.59
C GLU A 896 27.37 28.10 -39.58
N THR A 897 26.63 28.47 -38.53
CA THR A 897 26.31 29.87 -38.27
C THR A 897 27.43 30.53 -37.47
N GLY A 898 28.34 31.17 -38.21
CA GLY A 898 28.86 32.50 -37.90
C GLY A 898 29.68 32.71 -36.63
N GLN A 899 31.01 32.64 -36.76
CA GLN A 899 31.92 33.52 -36.03
C GLN A 899 31.67 34.98 -36.46
N ALA A 900 30.83 35.70 -35.74
CA ALA A 900 30.80 37.17 -35.76
C ALA A 900 29.99 37.70 -34.56
N ALA A 901 30.65 37.86 -33.40
CA ALA A 901 30.35 38.92 -32.42
C ALA A 901 31.21 38.77 -31.15
N GLN A 902 32.53 38.95 -31.25
CA GLN A 902 33.33 39.45 -30.13
C GLN A 902 34.39 40.42 -30.65
N SER A 903 33.92 41.59 -31.07
CA SER A 903 34.71 42.82 -31.11
C SER A 903 33.82 43.98 -30.68
N ARG A 904 33.73 44.20 -29.36
CA ARG A 904 33.62 45.51 -28.71
C ARG A 904 33.93 45.34 -27.22
N VAL A 905 35.16 45.72 -26.91
CA VAL A 905 35.75 45.96 -25.58
C VAL A 905 35.28 47.35 -25.11
N GLY A 906 35.08 47.56 -23.81
CA GLY A 906 34.85 48.89 -23.23
C GLY A 906 33.98 48.85 -21.99
#